data_AF-A0A1I7JW22-F1
#
_entry.id   AF-A0A1I7JW22-F1
#
_cell.length_a   1.000
_cell.length_b   1.000
_cell.length_c   1.000
_cell.angle_alpha   90.00
_cell.angle_beta   90.00
_cell.angle_gamma   90.00
#
_symmetry.space_group_name_H-M   'P 1'
#
loop_
_entity.id
_entity.type
_entity.pdbx_description
1 polymer ?
#
loop_
_entity_poly.entity_id
_entity_poly.type
_entity_poly.pdbx_seq_one_letter_code
_entity_poly.pdbx_strand_id
1 'polypeptide(L)'
;MKPKKETSIQYILYAVLLVIVLYIAFHLAYCKAYVEVLLSTGTVSPQEELSNIFKTLEQKLKEEPFDFIWTDKYSFNYLMYGFLAWFLTVVAIENSKKNYIHGKEYGTARWGKLSDIKMLFSENIAKKEIRELGQRRNVIQRFFLRKKIVKHWTDEGNRIQKVLLKDAEIQEFKLRDDASKGVDISNYPKPKSKDEISAEVASIVDANIKREWKPVLYEEEYKKRIDDINSSPLYDNDAERQKQRDRAKKDFDEKCKSFYYDKDEELRIKAKYHNMDMLLTKTEKISFINQQSINMNTLIVGGSGMGKTRGYVMPNLLQAHSSYVFTDPKGEILEKGGYFLEHVQGYKVRALDLVDKSKSACFNPLIYLHPERPGYEERVIALVETIMINTDGGEKKDTPDPFWPKAERMFLQALIYAIPKAFTPKHQTFQTLLDLIAMLEIKDSSKEDFNSDLDIFFRKYKEKMGDEDFAYKTYSEFRTKAPDKTGNSVLMSILARMQPFRGSEIERIFSTDDMQLDRIGEEKTAIFIIVPPTDKTFSFVSGMLFTTLFQEIQYCASVVHRHEGQRLPVPVRLIFDEFANTCVVPNFVQLLAYARSFGVGMTIILQSLEQIKKIYEKEWGVIIDNCSSMLYLGGIKHIDTLNYFRDLLGKGTFDKKTTGRTRGRQGSSSTNEDVVGRGLFESDELYAEMKIDECILFVNGRRPFYSKKYKYEEHPNYRFTSDGNSNYSYEHNAIKHDRPHGEDNKNESKTEKSKQDAINENTITEIEIKDPGYDLNQEDAVRRLTDNLNKYDVISDDELVVEDGETSEKDLNDAYAELFLKDDTDESNITEIQKKDDGYSLDQEAAARRLAENFNKYDVISDDELMVEDGETSEEDLNDAYAELFLKDEKEDFLKVTPIDKLQEKEVTASKREIDIIKSLSFMVHNIKDLDFIPDDELVVEDGETSESDINEAYARLLDETSEEDFVMDDEEDSLEQLLKDLEEELDLKSIDAITENDEDDI
;
A
#
# COMPACT_ATOMS: atom_id res chain seq x y z
N MET A 1 26.31 -1.11 -22.20
CA MET A 1 27.50 -1.94 -21.88
C MET A 1 27.31 -3.35 -22.43
N LYS A 2 27.95 -3.68 -23.56
CA LYS A 2 28.40 -5.07 -23.74
C LYS A 2 29.85 -5.06 -23.26
N PRO A 3 30.28 -5.97 -22.37
CA PRO A 3 31.72 -6.19 -22.23
C PRO A 3 32.24 -6.41 -23.66
N LYS A 4 33.34 -5.75 -24.00
CA LYS A 4 34.08 -6.08 -25.23
C LYS A 4 34.18 -7.60 -25.21
N LYS A 5 33.50 -8.30 -26.13
CA LYS A 5 33.64 -9.76 -26.25
C LYS A 5 35.14 -9.98 -26.25
N GLU A 6 35.66 -10.62 -25.21
CA GLU A 6 37.04 -11.07 -25.21
C GLU A 6 37.16 -11.87 -26.49
N THR A 7 37.93 -11.32 -27.42
CA THR A 7 38.11 -11.94 -28.71
C THR A 7 38.66 -13.32 -28.41
N SER A 8 37.97 -14.37 -28.86
CA SER A 8 38.32 -15.79 -28.68
C SER A 8 39.81 -16.08 -28.97
N ILE A 9 40.43 -15.19 -29.75
CA ILE A 9 41.85 -15.07 -30.03
C ILE A 9 42.75 -15.07 -28.78
N GLN A 10 42.37 -14.44 -27.65
CA GLN A 10 43.23 -14.39 -26.45
C GLN A 10 43.38 -15.76 -25.78
N TYR A 11 42.27 -16.48 -25.61
CA TYR A 11 42.29 -17.84 -25.08
C TYR A 11 43.04 -18.80 -26.00
N ILE A 12 42.91 -18.62 -27.32
CA ILE A 12 43.69 -19.37 -28.33
C ILE A 12 45.19 -19.07 -28.15
N LEU A 13 45.57 -17.82 -27.93
CA LEU A 13 46.96 -17.42 -27.68
C LEU A 13 47.53 -18.06 -26.41
N TYR A 14 46.77 -18.07 -25.30
CA TYR A 14 47.21 -18.72 -24.06
C TYR A 14 47.37 -20.23 -24.22
N ALA A 15 46.46 -20.88 -24.93
CA ALA A 15 46.53 -22.31 -25.23
C ALA A 15 47.75 -22.66 -26.10
N VAL A 16 48.02 -21.88 -27.15
CA VAL A 16 49.22 -22.05 -27.99
C VAL A 16 50.50 -21.84 -27.18
N LEU A 17 50.51 -20.84 -26.30
CA LEU A 17 51.67 -20.55 -25.44
C LEU A 17 51.92 -21.65 -24.40
N LEU A 18 50.85 -22.25 -23.85
CA LEU A 18 50.96 -23.42 -22.97
C LEU A 18 51.62 -24.60 -23.68
N VAL A 19 51.18 -24.92 -24.91
CA VAL A 19 51.75 -26.01 -25.71
C VAL A 19 53.24 -25.79 -25.95
N ILE A 20 53.65 -24.55 -26.26
CA ILE A 20 55.07 -24.20 -26.45
C ILE A 20 55.88 -24.36 -25.16
N VAL A 21 55.34 -23.91 -24.01
CA VAL A 21 56.03 -24.00 -22.72
C VAL A 21 56.20 -25.46 -22.30
N LEU A 22 55.16 -26.29 -22.43
CA LEU A 22 55.23 -27.72 -22.11
C LEU A 22 56.18 -28.46 -23.05
N TYR A 23 56.19 -28.12 -24.34
CA TYR A 23 57.13 -28.64 -25.32
C TYR A 23 58.59 -28.38 -24.91
N ILE A 24 58.92 -27.12 -24.57
CA ILE A 24 60.27 -26.74 -24.13
C ILE A 24 60.63 -27.44 -22.81
N ALA A 25 59.70 -27.48 -21.85
CA ALA A 25 59.90 -28.12 -20.56
C ALA A 25 60.19 -29.62 -20.68
N PHE A 26 59.50 -30.30 -21.61
CA PHE A 26 59.72 -31.71 -21.89
C PHE A 26 61.12 -31.98 -22.45
N HIS A 27 61.57 -31.19 -23.44
CA HIS A 27 62.91 -31.34 -24.00
C HIS A 27 64.01 -30.99 -22.98
N LEU A 28 63.78 -29.99 -22.11
CA LEU A 28 64.69 -29.66 -21.02
C LEU A 28 64.86 -30.82 -20.03
N ALA A 29 63.81 -31.59 -19.74
CA ALA A 29 63.89 -32.76 -18.88
C ALA A 29 64.86 -33.82 -19.43
N TYR A 30 64.76 -34.11 -20.74
CA TYR A 30 65.68 -35.02 -21.42
C TYR A 30 67.12 -34.48 -21.41
N CYS A 31 67.31 -33.20 -21.74
CA CYS A 31 68.64 -32.59 -21.75
C CYS A 31 69.28 -32.61 -20.36
N LYS A 32 68.51 -32.41 -19.30
CA LYS A 32 68.97 -32.54 -17.91
C LYS A 32 69.41 -33.97 -17.60
N ALA A 33 68.61 -34.97 -17.98
CA ALA A 33 68.96 -36.38 -17.80
C ALA A 33 70.25 -36.75 -18.57
N TYR A 34 70.38 -36.29 -19.81
CA TYR A 34 71.55 -36.54 -20.65
C TYR A 34 72.83 -35.91 -20.10
N VAL A 35 72.76 -34.66 -19.66
CA VAL A 35 73.91 -33.96 -19.06
C VAL A 35 74.29 -34.58 -17.70
N GLU A 36 73.34 -35.09 -16.93
CA GLU A 36 73.64 -35.82 -15.68
C GLU A 36 74.44 -37.11 -15.95
N VAL A 37 74.13 -37.83 -17.03
CA VAL A 37 74.94 -38.98 -17.48
C VAL A 37 76.35 -38.53 -17.85
N LEU A 38 76.50 -37.44 -18.60
CA LEU A 38 77.81 -36.88 -18.98
C LEU A 38 78.65 -36.38 -17.78
N LEU A 39 77.99 -35.92 -16.71
CA LEU A 39 78.65 -35.57 -15.45
C LEU A 39 79.13 -36.83 -14.72
N SER A 40 78.33 -37.90 -14.72
CA SER A 40 78.70 -39.18 -14.09
C SER A 40 79.86 -39.90 -14.77
N THR A 41 80.04 -39.68 -16.09
CA THR A 41 81.16 -40.21 -16.88
C THR A 41 82.42 -39.33 -16.87
N GLY A 42 82.38 -38.19 -16.16
CA GLY A 42 83.52 -37.25 -16.04
C GLY A 42 83.84 -36.46 -17.31
N THR A 43 82.96 -36.51 -18.32
CA THR A 43 83.11 -35.83 -19.61
C THR A 43 82.81 -34.33 -19.57
N VAL A 44 82.08 -33.87 -18.54
CA VAL A 44 81.68 -32.47 -18.34
C VAL A 44 81.99 -32.06 -16.91
N SER A 45 82.44 -30.82 -16.69
CA SER A 45 82.62 -30.25 -15.36
C SER A 45 81.27 -29.82 -14.76
N PRO A 46 81.00 -30.04 -13.46
CA PRO A 46 79.77 -29.55 -12.80
C PRO A 46 79.53 -28.05 -12.95
N GLN A 47 80.59 -27.26 -13.11
CA GLN A 47 80.49 -25.81 -13.30
C GLN A 47 79.91 -25.41 -14.67
N GLU A 48 79.90 -26.32 -15.65
CA GLU A 48 79.41 -26.08 -17.02
C GLU A 48 78.05 -26.73 -17.29
N GLU A 49 77.41 -27.32 -16.28
CA GLU A 49 76.19 -28.10 -16.40
C GLU A 49 75.07 -27.33 -17.13
N LEU A 50 74.76 -26.10 -16.67
CA LEU A 50 73.71 -25.27 -17.28
C LEU A 50 73.99 -24.93 -18.74
N SER A 51 75.24 -24.58 -19.07
CA SER A 51 75.62 -24.24 -20.45
C SER A 51 75.44 -25.44 -21.38
N ASN A 52 75.81 -26.64 -20.90
CA ASN A 52 75.67 -27.86 -21.69
C ASN A 52 74.21 -28.32 -21.81
N ILE A 53 73.35 -28.06 -20.82
CA ILE A 53 71.90 -28.28 -20.94
C ILE A 53 71.34 -27.41 -22.08
N PHE A 54 71.66 -26.11 -22.12
CA PHE A 54 71.18 -25.22 -23.19
C PHE A 54 71.74 -25.57 -24.57
N LYS A 55 73.03 -25.92 -24.68
CA LYS A 55 73.61 -26.38 -25.95
C LYS A 55 72.96 -27.67 -26.45
N THR A 56 72.71 -28.62 -25.54
CA THR A 56 72.03 -29.88 -25.87
C THR A 56 70.57 -29.64 -26.27
N LEU A 57 69.90 -28.68 -25.62
CA LEU A 57 68.55 -28.28 -25.99
C LEU A 57 68.52 -27.67 -27.39
N GLU A 58 69.43 -26.74 -27.70
CA GLU A 58 69.54 -26.12 -29.02
C GLU A 58 69.79 -27.16 -30.12
N GLN A 59 70.71 -28.09 -29.87
CA GLN A 59 70.98 -29.19 -30.79
C GLN A 59 69.75 -30.07 -30.98
N LYS A 60 69.09 -30.49 -29.88
CA LYS A 60 67.91 -31.36 -29.94
C LYS A 60 66.75 -30.70 -30.67
N LEU A 61 66.50 -29.41 -30.44
CA LEU A 61 65.46 -28.66 -31.15
C LEU A 61 65.76 -28.47 -32.65
N LYS A 62 67.03 -28.54 -33.05
CA LYS A 62 67.45 -28.38 -34.45
C LYS A 62 67.47 -29.69 -35.24
N GLU A 63 67.90 -30.77 -34.60
CA GLU A 63 68.14 -32.06 -35.26
C GLU A 63 66.92 -32.99 -35.12
N GLU A 64 66.28 -33.03 -33.94
CA GLU A 64 65.22 -33.99 -33.61
C GLU A 64 64.06 -33.32 -32.82
N PRO A 65 63.39 -32.29 -33.38
CA PRO A 65 62.39 -31.50 -32.67
C PRO A 65 61.13 -32.26 -32.27
N PHE A 66 60.83 -33.41 -32.89
CA PHE A 66 59.62 -34.18 -32.60
C PHE A 66 59.90 -35.53 -31.93
N ASP A 67 61.12 -35.73 -31.43
CA ASP A 67 61.47 -36.94 -30.70
C ASP A 67 61.25 -36.78 -29.18
N PHE A 68 60.18 -37.41 -28.70
CA PHE A 68 59.71 -37.29 -27.32
C PHE A 68 60.15 -38.49 -26.50
N ILE A 69 61.26 -38.33 -25.78
CA ILE A 69 61.79 -39.36 -24.87
C ILE A 69 61.37 -39.05 -23.44
N TRP A 70 60.59 -39.94 -22.84
CA TRP A 70 60.20 -39.86 -21.43
C TRP A 70 61.35 -40.29 -20.52
N THR A 71 61.58 -39.50 -19.46
CA THR A 71 62.58 -39.77 -18.43
C THR A 71 61.89 -39.82 -17.06
N ASP A 72 61.87 -41.00 -16.42
CA ASP A 72 61.12 -41.21 -15.17
C ASP A 72 61.53 -40.27 -14.04
N LYS A 73 62.77 -39.77 -14.07
CA LYS A 73 63.33 -38.91 -13.04
C LYS A 73 62.98 -37.42 -13.19
N TYR A 74 62.81 -36.91 -14.41
CA TYR A 74 62.73 -35.46 -14.66
C TYR A 74 61.51 -35.00 -15.47
N SER A 75 60.94 -35.85 -16.33
CA SER A 75 59.89 -35.43 -17.27
C SER A 75 58.65 -34.90 -16.57
N PHE A 76 58.18 -35.55 -15.50
CA PHE A 76 57.00 -35.09 -14.75
C PHE A 76 57.25 -33.74 -14.05
N ASN A 77 58.38 -33.60 -13.34
CA ASN A 77 58.70 -32.40 -12.57
C ASN A 77 58.88 -31.17 -13.47
N TYR A 78 59.56 -31.30 -14.61
CA TYR A 78 59.76 -30.20 -15.53
C TYR A 78 58.46 -29.78 -16.24
N LEU A 79 57.58 -30.72 -16.59
CA LEU A 79 56.24 -30.40 -17.09
C LEU A 79 55.43 -29.62 -16.05
N MET A 80 55.48 -30.04 -14.78
CA MET A 80 54.83 -29.32 -13.68
C MET A 80 55.40 -27.92 -13.48
N TYR A 81 56.72 -27.74 -13.53
CA TYR A 81 57.35 -26.42 -13.46
C TYR A 81 56.99 -25.53 -14.65
N GLY A 82 56.93 -26.10 -15.86
CA GLY A 82 56.49 -25.39 -17.06
C GLY A 82 55.04 -24.93 -16.97
N PHE A 83 54.14 -25.83 -16.55
CA PHE A 83 52.72 -25.50 -16.33
C PHE A 83 52.57 -24.41 -15.26
N LEU A 84 53.24 -24.54 -14.11
CA LEU A 84 53.17 -23.57 -13.03
C LEU A 84 53.71 -22.19 -13.46
N ALA A 85 54.83 -22.15 -14.19
CA ALA A 85 55.39 -20.91 -14.71
C ALA A 85 54.46 -20.24 -15.73
N TRP A 86 53.85 -21.02 -16.63
CA TRP A 86 52.83 -20.53 -17.55
C TRP A 86 51.61 -19.99 -16.79
N PHE A 87 51.09 -20.76 -15.83
CA PHE A 87 49.92 -20.40 -15.03
C PHE A 87 50.15 -19.10 -14.25
N LEU A 88 51.29 -18.98 -13.54
CA LEU A 88 51.65 -17.77 -12.82
C LEU A 88 51.83 -16.57 -13.77
N THR A 89 52.34 -16.78 -14.99
CA THR A 89 52.48 -15.71 -15.98
C THR A 89 51.13 -15.27 -16.52
N VAL A 90 50.21 -16.20 -16.82
CA VAL A 90 48.84 -15.88 -17.24
C VAL A 90 48.09 -15.16 -16.12
N VAL A 91 48.17 -15.67 -14.90
CA VAL A 91 47.57 -15.03 -13.71
C VAL A 91 48.18 -13.65 -13.48
N ALA A 92 49.49 -13.47 -13.64
CA ALA A 92 50.14 -12.15 -13.53
C ALA A 92 49.71 -11.21 -14.65
N ILE A 93 49.54 -11.69 -15.88
CA ILE A 93 49.02 -10.90 -17.00
C ILE A 93 47.56 -10.51 -16.73
N GLU A 94 46.68 -11.44 -16.37
CA GLU A 94 45.28 -11.14 -16.04
C GLU A 94 45.16 -10.23 -14.80
N ASN A 95 46.00 -10.42 -13.78
CA ASN A 95 46.06 -9.52 -12.62
C ASN A 95 46.70 -8.17 -12.93
N SER A 96 47.58 -8.08 -13.93
CA SER A 96 48.15 -6.81 -14.42
C SER A 96 47.18 -6.06 -15.33
N LYS A 97 46.18 -6.74 -15.90
CA LYS A 97 45.00 -6.11 -16.53
C LYS A 97 44.04 -5.49 -15.50
N LYS A 98 44.52 -5.16 -14.31
CA LYS A 98 43.76 -4.39 -13.32
C LYS A 98 43.24 -3.10 -13.94
N ASN A 99 41.94 -2.93 -13.77
CA ASN A 99 41.14 -1.77 -14.14
C ASN A 99 41.85 -0.48 -13.71
N TYR A 100 42.28 0.32 -14.68
CA TYR A 100 42.61 1.70 -14.42
C TYR A 100 41.33 2.42 -13.98
N ILE A 101 41.25 2.80 -12.70
CA ILE A 101 40.52 4.02 -12.33
C ILE A 101 41.54 5.15 -12.50
N HIS A 102 41.49 5.83 -13.63
CA HIS A 102 42.18 7.10 -13.85
C HIS A 102 41.19 8.10 -14.44
N GLY A 103 41.04 9.21 -13.73
CA GLY A 103 39.97 10.18 -13.91
C GLY A 103 39.01 10.09 -12.73
N LYS A 104 38.73 11.23 -12.08
CA LYS A 104 37.69 11.32 -11.04
C LYS A 104 36.44 10.63 -11.58
N GLU A 105 35.96 9.59 -10.91
CA GLU A 105 34.67 8.99 -11.28
C GLU A 105 33.63 10.10 -11.16
N TYR A 106 33.07 10.54 -12.29
CA TYR A 106 32.08 11.60 -12.29
C TYR A 106 30.70 11.08 -11.86
N GLY A 107 30.56 9.76 -11.67
CA GLY A 107 29.44 9.05 -11.07
C GLY A 107 29.34 7.58 -11.54
N THR A 108 28.60 6.76 -10.79
CA THR A 108 28.44 5.29 -11.01
C THR A 108 27.10 4.89 -11.60
N ALA A 109 26.32 5.88 -12.10
CA ALA A 109 25.00 5.64 -12.65
C ALA A 109 25.07 4.72 -13.89
N ARG A 110 24.18 3.73 -13.94
CA ARG A 110 23.94 2.85 -15.09
C ARG A 110 22.51 2.31 -15.00
N TRP A 111 21.95 1.91 -16.14
CA TRP A 111 20.66 1.24 -16.22
C TRP A 111 20.65 -0.07 -15.43
N GLY A 112 19.55 -0.31 -14.73
CA GLY A 112 19.22 -1.57 -14.09
C GLY A 112 19.01 -2.68 -15.11
N LYS A 113 19.23 -3.93 -14.68
CA LYS A 113 18.96 -5.14 -15.44
C LYS A 113 17.78 -5.86 -14.84
N LEU A 114 17.04 -6.61 -15.66
CA LEU A 114 15.90 -7.39 -15.17
C LEU A 114 16.24 -8.31 -13.98
N SER A 115 17.48 -8.84 -13.92
CA SER A 115 18.00 -9.60 -12.77
C SER A 115 17.86 -8.88 -11.42
N ASP A 116 17.92 -7.54 -11.43
CA ASP A 116 17.94 -6.71 -10.24
C ASP A 116 16.54 -6.62 -9.59
N ILE A 117 15.48 -6.95 -10.35
CA ILE A 117 14.08 -6.86 -9.90
C ILE A 117 13.31 -8.19 -9.96
N LYS A 118 13.83 -9.23 -10.64
CA LYS A 118 13.16 -10.54 -10.79
C LYS A 118 12.65 -11.15 -9.48
N MET A 119 13.36 -10.96 -8.36
CA MET A 119 12.96 -11.47 -7.05
C MET A 119 11.64 -10.87 -6.53
N LEU A 120 11.19 -9.76 -7.11
CA LEU A 120 9.90 -9.15 -6.78
C LEU A 120 8.71 -9.72 -7.55
N PHE A 121 8.94 -10.59 -8.53
CA PHE A 121 7.88 -11.10 -9.39
C PHE A 121 7.10 -12.19 -8.65
N SER A 122 5.78 -12.19 -8.78
CA SER A 122 4.89 -13.14 -8.09
C SER A 122 5.27 -14.59 -8.38
N GLU A 123 5.61 -14.90 -9.63
CA GLU A 123 6.07 -16.23 -10.05
C GLU A 123 7.35 -16.68 -9.32
N ASN A 124 8.32 -15.77 -9.16
CA ASN A 124 9.59 -16.10 -8.51
C ASN A 124 9.43 -16.22 -6.99
N ILE A 125 8.54 -15.43 -6.39
CA ILE A 125 8.17 -15.55 -4.98
C ILE A 125 7.46 -16.89 -4.76
N ALA A 126 6.48 -17.24 -5.60
CA ALA A 126 5.79 -18.52 -5.55
C ALA A 126 6.76 -19.69 -5.71
N LYS A 127 7.69 -19.63 -6.68
CA LYS A 127 8.75 -20.64 -6.86
C LYS A 127 9.62 -20.80 -5.62
N LYS A 128 9.92 -19.70 -4.93
CA LYS A 128 10.67 -19.73 -3.66
C LYS A 128 9.88 -20.44 -2.56
N GLU A 129 8.62 -20.06 -2.33
CA GLU A 129 7.77 -20.71 -1.32
C GLU A 129 7.52 -22.20 -1.64
N ILE A 130 7.29 -22.54 -2.91
CA ILE A 130 7.14 -23.94 -3.36
C ILE A 130 8.44 -24.72 -3.17
N ARG A 131 9.61 -24.12 -3.41
CA ARG A 131 10.90 -24.74 -3.13
C ARG A 131 11.07 -25.02 -1.64
N GLU A 132 10.65 -24.09 -0.77
CA GLU A 132 10.65 -24.27 0.68
C GLU A 132 9.70 -25.39 1.12
N LEU A 133 8.50 -25.49 0.54
CA LEU A 133 7.62 -26.65 0.73
C LEU A 133 8.28 -27.95 0.24
N GLY A 134 8.98 -27.90 -0.90
CA GLY A 134 9.72 -29.01 -1.48
C GLY A 134 10.81 -29.57 -0.57
N GLN A 135 11.36 -28.77 0.35
CA GLN A 135 12.33 -29.24 1.35
C GLN A 135 11.74 -30.31 2.28
N ARG A 136 10.41 -30.32 2.45
CA ARG A 136 9.70 -31.36 3.20
C ARG A 136 9.67 -32.70 2.47
N ARG A 137 10.04 -32.78 1.18
CA ARG A 137 10.01 -34.03 0.41
C ARG A 137 11.27 -34.88 0.65
N ASN A 138 12.44 -34.27 0.80
CA ASN A 138 13.71 -34.98 1.02
C ASN A 138 13.95 -35.27 2.51
N VAL A 139 14.32 -36.51 2.84
CA VAL A 139 14.52 -36.97 4.23
C VAL A 139 15.61 -36.17 4.98
N ILE A 140 16.72 -35.85 4.31
CA ILE A 140 17.83 -35.07 4.90
C ILE A 140 17.36 -33.63 5.18
N GLN A 141 16.65 -33.02 4.23
CA GLN A 141 16.13 -31.66 4.38
C GLN A 141 15.06 -31.57 5.48
N ARG A 142 14.19 -32.59 5.64
CA ARG A 142 13.24 -32.69 6.77
C ARG A 142 13.95 -32.64 8.12
N PHE A 143 15.08 -33.34 8.24
CA PHE A 143 15.85 -33.37 9.48
C PHE A 143 16.38 -31.96 9.84
N PHE A 144 17.00 -31.27 8.88
CA PHE A 144 17.49 -29.90 9.08
C PHE A 144 16.35 -28.91 9.36
N LEU A 145 15.24 -29.02 8.63
CA LEU A 145 14.07 -28.16 8.82
C LEU A 145 13.44 -28.33 10.21
N ARG A 146 13.25 -29.58 10.66
CA ARG A 146 12.78 -29.88 12.02
C ARG A 146 13.73 -29.30 13.06
N LYS A 147 15.05 -29.48 12.89
CA LYS A 147 16.06 -28.93 13.82
C LYS A 147 16.00 -27.41 13.88
N LYS A 148 15.79 -26.74 12.74
CA LYS A 148 15.63 -25.29 12.64
C LYS A 148 14.37 -24.81 13.39
N ILE A 149 13.22 -25.45 13.19
CA ILE A 149 11.95 -25.12 13.86
C ILE A 149 12.07 -25.28 15.37
N VAL A 150 12.62 -26.40 15.83
CA VAL A 150 12.84 -26.65 17.26
C VAL A 150 13.75 -25.58 17.86
N LYS A 151 14.88 -25.27 17.19
CA LYS A 151 15.80 -24.22 17.66
C LYS A 151 15.10 -22.86 17.75
N HIS A 152 14.35 -22.45 16.72
CA HIS A 152 13.63 -21.19 16.70
C HIS A 152 12.68 -21.03 17.90
N TRP A 153 11.83 -22.03 18.16
CA TRP A 153 10.89 -21.96 19.29
C TRP A 153 11.56 -22.11 20.65
N THR A 154 12.68 -22.83 20.75
CA THR A 154 13.48 -22.84 21.97
C THR A 154 14.07 -21.46 22.27
N ASP A 155 14.62 -20.79 21.24
CA ASP A 155 15.20 -19.45 21.37
C ASP A 155 14.13 -18.42 21.73
N GLU A 156 12.95 -18.50 21.11
CA GLU A 156 11.80 -17.62 21.42
C GLU A 156 11.21 -17.90 22.81
N GLY A 157 11.11 -19.17 23.21
CA GLY A 157 10.72 -19.55 24.56
C GLY A 157 11.65 -18.96 25.62
N ASN A 158 12.97 -18.95 25.37
CA ASN A 158 13.93 -18.30 26.28
C ASN A 158 13.70 -16.79 26.39
N ARG A 159 13.27 -16.11 25.31
CA ARG A 159 12.93 -14.68 25.33
C ARG A 159 11.65 -14.44 26.15
N ILE A 160 10.58 -15.18 25.86
CA ILE A 160 9.33 -15.11 26.61
C ILE A 160 9.57 -15.36 28.11
N GLN A 161 10.40 -16.35 28.44
CA GLN A 161 10.76 -16.65 29.82
C GLN A 161 11.46 -15.48 30.52
N LYS A 162 12.36 -14.76 29.82
CA LYS A 162 13.02 -13.57 30.38
C LYS A 162 12.01 -12.45 30.67
N VAL A 163 11.10 -12.18 29.73
CA VAL A 163 10.05 -11.15 29.89
C VAL A 163 9.15 -11.49 31.07
N LEU A 164 8.62 -12.72 31.13
CA LEU A 164 7.74 -13.17 32.22
C LEU A 164 8.43 -13.16 33.59
N LEU A 165 9.73 -13.46 33.65
CA LEU A 165 10.50 -13.34 34.89
C LEU A 165 10.67 -11.89 35.32
N LYS A 166 10.98 -10.98 34.38
CA LYS A 166 11.07 -9.52 34.65
C LYS A 166 9.72 -8.98 35.16
N ASP A 167 8.62 -9.39 34.54
CA ASP A 167 7.26 -9.03 34.98
C ASP A 167 6.94 -9.55 36.38
N ALA A 168 7.30 -10.81 36.68
CA ALA A 168 7.11 -11.40 38.01
C ALA A 168 7.95 -10.69 39.07
N GLU A 169 9.18 -10.29 38.74
CA GLU A 169 10.06 -9.49 39.61
C GLU A 169 9.48 -8.09 39.87
N ILE A 170 8.94 -7.43 38.83
CA ILE A 170 8.26 -6.12 38.96
C ILE A 170 7.01 -6.26 39.83
N GLN A 171 6.22 -7.33 39.66
CA GLN A 171 5.05 -7.60 40.50
C GLN A 171 5.44 -7.86 41.95
N GLU A 172 6.50 -8.65 42.20
CA GLU A 172 7.05 -8.85 43.55
C GLU A 172 7.51 -7.52 44.16
N PHE A 173 8.18 -6.67 43.39
CA PHE A 173 8.63 -5.37 43.86
C PHE A 173 7.45 -4.46 44.24
N LYS A 174 6.43 -4.35 43.38
CA LYS A 174 5.20 -3.58 43.66
C LYS A 174 4.48 -4.09 44.90
N LEU A 175 4.36 -5.41 45.05
CA LEU A 175 3.76 -6.03 46.24
C LEU A 175 4.52 -5.69 47.52
N ARG A 176 5.86 -5.70 47.47
CA ARG A 176 6.70 -5.32 48.62
C ARG A 176 6.58 -3.83 48.95
N ASP A 177 6.53 -2.97 47.94
CA ASP A 177 6.37 -1.52 48.09
C ASP A 177 5.00 -1.15 48.67
N ASP A 178 3.91 -1.67 48.11
CA ASP A 178 2.54 -1.46 48.59
C ASP A 178 2.33 -1.99 50.02
N ALA A 179 2.91 -3.16 50.33
CA ALA A 179 2.91 -3.69 51.69
C ALA A 179 3.66 -2.78 52.67
N SER A 180 4.77 -2.17 52.24
CA SER A 180 5.53 -1.22 53.07
C SER A 180 4.77 0.09 53.32
N LYS A 181 3.87 0.48 52.41
CA LYS A 181 2.98 1.64 52.50
C LYS A 181 1.69 1.36 53.29
N GLY A 182 1.49 0.14 53.78
CA GLY A 182 0.32 -0.24 54.58
C GLY A 182 -0.95 -0.53 53.77
N VAL A 183 -0.82 -0.78 52.46
CA VAL A 183 -1.92 -1.19 51.59
C VAL A 183 -2.27 -2.66 51.84
N ASP A 184 -3.56 -3.00 51.89
CA ASP A 184 -4.00 -4.40 52.02
C ASP A 184 -3.80 -5.16 50.70
N ILE A 185 -2.74 -5.96 50.65
CA ILE A 185 -2.35 -6.77 49.49
C ILE A 185 -3.00 -8.16 49.46
N SER A 186 -3.92 -8.49 50.37
CA SER A 186 -4.51 -9.83 50.46
C SER A 186 -5.28 -10.28 49.21
N ASN A 187 -5.81 -9.33 48.44
CA ASN A 187 -6.52 -9.57 47.19
C ASN A 187 -5.63 -9.44 45.93
N TYR A 188 -4.35 -9.14 46.08
CA TYR A 188 -3.46 -9.02 44.92
C TYR A 188 -3.16 -10.41 44.32
N PRO A 189 -3.03 -10.52 43.00
CA PRO A 189 -2.58 -11.75 42.35
C PRO A 189 -1.17 -12.11 42.85
N LYS A 190 -0.94 -13.38 43.20
CA LYS A 190 0.42 -13.83 43.55
C LYS A 190 1.27 -13.91 42.28
N PRO A 191 2.52 -13.41 42.30
CA PRO A 191 3.43 -13.56 41.18
C PRO A 191 3.73 -15.04 40.98
N LYS A 192 3.79 -15.46 39.71
CA LYS A 192 4.07 -16.85 39.34
C LYS A 192 5.51 -17.20 39.75
N SER A 193 5.71 -18.43 40.25
CA SER A 193 7.04 -18.93 40.57
C SER A 193 7.86 -19.20 39.31
N LYS A 194 9.20 -19.20 39.44
CA LYS A 194 10.11 -19.53 38.33
C LYS A 194 9.82 -20.88 37.69
N ASP A 195 9.42 -21.88 38.49
CA ASP A 195 9.08 -23.21 38.00
C ASP A 195 7.74 -23.22 37.24
N GLU A 196 6.75 -22.45 37.69
CA GLU A 196 5.46 -22.28 36.99
C GLU A 196 5.65 -21.56 35.64
N ILE A 197 6.45 -20.50 35.60
CA ILE A 197 6.79 -19.79 34.36
C ILE A 197 7.54 -20.71 33.39
N SER A 198 8.52 -21.48 33.89
CA SER A 198 9.27 -22.44 33.06
C SER A 198 8.37 -23.53 32.47
N ALA A 199 7.42 -24.05 33.26
CA ALA A 199 6.45 -25.04 32.79
C ALA A 199 5.46 -24.46 31.75
N GLU A 200 4.99 -23.23 31.96
CA GLU A 200 4.11 -22.51 31.03
C GLU A 200 4.81 -22.25 29.69
N VAL A 201 6.04 -21.74 29.72
CA VAL A 201 6.85 -21.52 28.52
C VAL A 201 7.12 -22.84 27.80
N ALA A 202 7.48 -23.91 28.51
CA ALA A 202 7.70 -25.22 27.91
C ALA A 202 6.44 -25.74 27.19
N SER A 203 5.26 -25.53 27.77
CA SER A 203 3.97 -25.87 27.16
C SER A 203 3.70 -25.05 25.88
N ILE A 204 3.99 -23.74 25.91
CA ILE A 204 3.85 -22.85 24.75
C ILE A 204 4.78 -23.28 23.61
N VAL A 205 6.05 -23.53 23.93
CA VAL A 205 7.07 -23.96 22.95
C VAL A 205 6.67 -25.29 22.32
N ASP A 206 6.27 -26.28 23.11
CA ASP A 206 5.83 -27.59 22.63
C ASP A 206 4.58 -27.49 21.74
N ALA A 207 3.58 -26.70 22.15
CA ALA A 207 2.37 -26.47 21.37
C ALA A 207 2.67 -25.82 20.01
N ASN A 208 3.57 -24.84 19.98
CA ASN A 208 3.97 -24.17 18.74
C ASN A 208 4.79 -25.08 17.81
N ILE A 209 5.71 -25.88 18.36
CA ILE A 209 6.45 -26.89 17.58
C ILE A 209 5.48 -27.90 16.95
N LYS A 210 4.46 -28.36 17.69
CA LYS A 210 3.43 -29.27 17.18
C LYS A 210 2.56 -28.65 16.09
N ARG A 211 2.24 -27.36 16.23
CA ARG A 211 1.48 -26.60 15.25
C ARG A 211 2.25 -26.46 13.92
N GLU A 212 3.54 -26.16 13.99
CA GLU A 212 4.39 -25.92 12.81
C GLU A 212 4.93 -27.24 12.20
N TRP A 213 5.27 -28.23 13.03
CA TRP A 213 5.76 -29.55 12.64
C TRP A 213 4.81 -30.67 13.09
N LYS A 214 3.67 -30.75 12.38
CA LYS A 214 2.58 -31.71 12.63
C LYS A 214 2.98 -33.18 12.81
N PRO A 215 4.06 -33.72 12.19
CA PRO A 215 4.47 -35.10 12.45
C PRO A 215 4.72 -35.43 13.93
N VAL A 216 5.14 -34.46 14.76
CA VAL A 216 5.28 -34.66 16.21
C VAL A 216 3.91 -34.85 16.87
N LEU A 217 2.92 -34.05 16.48
CA LEU A 217 1.54 -34.19 16.94
C LEU A 217 0.95 -35.55 16.52
N TYR A 218 1.16 -35.95 15.26
CA TYR A 218 0.69 -37.25 14.76
C TYR A 218 1.33 -38.43 15.49
N GLU A 219 2.60 -38.32 15.87
CA GLU A 219 3.29 -39.36 16.63
C GLU A 219 2.70 -39.52 18.04
N GLU A 220 2.33 -38.41 18.69
CA GLU A 220 1.64 -38.44 19.98
C GLU A 220 0.23 -39.00 19.90
N GLU A 221 -0.56 -38.57 18.91
CA GLU A 221 -1.89 -39.13 18.62
C GLU A 221 -1.80 -40.63 18.37
N TYR A 222 -0.81 -41.07 17.60
CA TYR A 222 -0.55 -42.48 17.32
C TYR A 222 -0.20 -43.24 18.60
N LYS A 223 0.70 -42.73 19.44
CA LYS A 223 1.06 -43.35 20.73
C LYS A 223 -0.16 -43.50 21.64
N LYS A 224 -0.94 -42.42 21.82
CA LYS A 224 -2.20 -42.46 22.58
C LYS A 224 -3.16 -43.51 22.01
N ARG A 225 -3.30 -43.56 20.68
CA ARG A 225 -4.17 -44.53 20.02
C ARG A 225 -3.71 -45.97 20.26
N ILE A 226 -2.41 -46.23 20.28
CA ILE A 226 -1.86 -47.55 20.59
C ILE A 226 -2.13 -47.94 22.04
N ASP A 227 -1.98 -47.00 22.99
CA ASP A 227 -2.27 -47.23 24.40
C ASP A 227 -3.75 -47.52 24.64
N ASP A 228 -4.65 -46.79 23.96
CA ASP A 228 -6.09 -47.05 23.96
C ASP A 228 -6.41 -48.45 23.40
N ILE A 229 -5.80 -48.85 22.28
CA ILE A 229 -6.00 -50.19 21.70
C ILE A 229 -5.52 -51.28 22.66
N ASN A 230 -4.42 -51.06 23.37
CA ASN A 230 -3.85 -52.02 24.31
C ASN A 230 -4.69 -52.19 25.58
N SER A 231 -5.27 -51.09 26.07
CA SER A 231 -6.05 -51.03 27.31
C SER A 231 -7.56 -51.29 27.10
N SER A 232 -8.05 -51.22 25.87
CA SER A 232 -9.48 -51.36 25.58
C SER A 232 -10.01 -52.78 25.82
N PRO A 233 -11.14 -52.92 26.55
CA PRO A 233 -11.84 -54.20 26.71
C PRO A 233 -12.70 -54.57 25.50
N LEU A 234 -12.74 -53.76 24.43
CA LEU A 234 -13.54 -54.00 23.23
C LEU A 234 -12.91 -55.00 22.24
N TYR A 235 -11.63 -55.34 22.42
CA TYR A 235 -10.88 -56.23 21.52
C TYR A 235 -10.46 -57.49 22.28
N ASP A 236 -11.22 -58.58 22.05
CA ASP A 236 -11.15 -59.83 22.81
C ASP A 236 -10.01 -60.76 22.36
N ASN A 237 -9.49 -60.60 21.13
CA ASN A 237 -8.43 -61.43 20.58
C ASN A 237 -7.21 -60.61 20.09
N ASP A 238 -6.02 -61.20 20.18
CA ASP A 238 -4.76 -60.55 19.79
C ASP A 238 -4.69 -60.20 18.30
N ALA A 239 -5.38 -60.97 17.44
CA ALA A 239 -5.42 -60.72 16.00
C ALA A 239 -6.17 -59.42 15.64
N GLU A 240 -7.25 -59.10 16.37
CA GLU A 240 -8.06 -57.91 16.20
C GLU A 240 -7.34 -56.66 16.74
N ARG A 241 -6.65 -56.80 17.88
CA ARG A 241 -5.74 -55.76 18.37
C ARG A 241 -4.65 -55.45 17.35
N GLN A 242 -4.04 -56.47 16.75
CA GLN A 242 -3.04 -56.28 15.71
C GLN A 242 -3.60 -55.55 14.48
N LYS A 243 -4.79 -55.93 14.01
CA LYS A 243 -5.47 -55.25 12.89
C LYS A 243 -5.73 -53.76 13.18
N GLN A 244 -6.10 -53.41 14.41
CA GLN A 244 -6.30 -52.00 14.81
C GLN A 244 -4.98 -51.23 14.88
N ARG A 245 -3.89 -51.87 15.37
CA ARG A 245 -2.54 -51.27 15.35
C ARG A 245 -2.08 -50.98 13.92
N ASP A 246 -2.28 -51.93 13.01
CA ASP A 246 -1.92 -51.76 11.60
C ASP A 246 -2.73 -50.61 10.96
N ARG A 247 -4.02 -50.47 11.30
CA ARG A 247 -4.85 -49.34 10.87
C ARG A 247 -4.36 -48.01 11.45
N ALA A 248 -4.03 -47.96 12.73
CA ALA A 248 -3.50 -46.75 13.38
C ALA A 248 -2.16 -46.33 12.76
N LYS A 249 -1.30 -47.30 12.44
CA LYS A 249 -0.01 -47.04 11.77
C LYS A 249 -0.22 -46.51 10.36
N LYS A 250 -1.17 -47.09 9.62
CA LYS A 250 -1.54 -46.61 8.28
C LYS A 250 -2.06 -45.17 8.32
N ASP A 251 -2.95 -44.83 9.27
CA ASP A 251 -3.45 -43.46 9.45
C ASP A 251 -2.31 -42.47 9.76
N PHE A 252 -1.39 -42.85 10.65
CA PHE A 252 -0.20 -42.05 10.95
C PHE A 252 0.70 -41.83 9.71
N ASP A 253 0.99 -42.88 8.97
CA ASP A 253 1.83 -42.83 7.76
C ASP A 253 1.16 -41.97 6.67
N GLU A 254 -0.18 -42.06 6.50
CA GLU A 254 -0.95 -41.25 5.56
C GLU A 254 -0.96 -39.76 5.96
N LYS A 255 -1.19 -39.44 7.24
CA LYS A 255 -1.12 -38.07 7.77
C LYS A 255 0.27 -37.46 7.58
N CYS A 256 1.33 -38.22 7.87
CA CYS A 256 2.70 -37.77 7.65
C CYS A 256 3.01 -37.57 6.17
N LYS A 257 2.60 -38.51 5.30
CA LYS A 257 2.77 -38.40 3.86
C LYS A 257 2.05 -37.18 3.29
N SER A 258 0.83 -36.90 3.75
CA SER A 258 0.06 -35.70 3.38
C SER A 258 0.82 -34.42 3.76
N PHE A 259 1.33 -34.33 4.98
CA PHE A 259 2.14 -33.17 5.42
C PHE A 259 3.45 -32.99 4.63
N TYR A 260 4.11 -34.08 4.25
CA TYR A 260 5.36 -34.02 3.46
C TYR A 260 5.13 -33.70 1.98
N TYR A 261 3.97 -34.10 1.44
CA TYR A 261 3.60 -33.95 0.04
C TYR A 261 2.27 -33.19 -0.08
N ASP A 262 2.26 -31.98 0.47
CA ASP A 262 1.08 -31.12 0.51
C ASP A 262 0.84 -30.46 -0.86
N LYS A 263 0.20 -31.22 -1.76
CA LYS A 263 -0.20 -30.73 -3.09
C LYS A 263 -1.23 -29.60 -2.99
N ASP A 264 -2.10 -29.66 -1.98
CA ASP A 264 -3.15 -28.66 -1.78
C ASP A 264 -2.52 -27.32 -1.39
N GLU A 265 -1.50 -27.32 -0.53
CA GLU A 265 -0.75 -26.11 -0.20
C GLU A 265 0.06 -25.58 -1.39
N GLU A 266 0.66 -26.45 -2.20
CA GLU A 266 1.31 -26.02 -3.45
C GLU A 266 0.32 -25.32 -4.40
N LEU A 267 -0.89 -25.88 -4.56
CA LEU A 267 -1.95 -25.29 -5.36
C LEU A 267 -2.44 -23.96 -4.76
N ARG A 268 -2.57 -23.87 -3.42
CA ARG A 268 -2.92 -22.62 -2.74
C ARG A 268 -1.87 -21.53 -2.95
N ILE A 269 -0.58 -21.86 -2.89
CA ILE A 269 0.49 -20.90 -3.18
C ILE A 269 0.39 -20.44 -4.64
N LYS A 270 0.22 -21.37 -5.60
CA LYS A 270 0.05 -20.98 -7.01
C LYS A 270 -1.16 -20.07 -7.22
N ALA A 271 -2.28 -20.37 -6.59
CA ALA A 271 -3.50 -19.55 -6.64
C ALA A 271 -3.28 -18.18 -5.98
N LYS A 272 -2.62 -18.15 -4.81
CA LYS A 272 -2.28 -16.93 -4.07
C LYS A 272 -1.50 -15.94 -4.93
N TYR A 273 -0.52 -16.40 -5.72
CA TYR A 273 0.33 -15.53 -6.55
C TYR A 273 -0.16 -15.34 -7.99
N HIS A 274 -1.29 -15.94 -8.37
CA HIS A 274 -1.81 -15.85 -9.73
C HIS A 274 -2.25 -14.43 -10.07
N ASN A 275 -1.71 -13.85 -11.15
CA ASN A 275 -1.97 -12.47 -11.61
C ASN A 275 -1.81 -11.38 -10.54
N MET A 276 -0.98 -11.63 -9.52
CA MET A 276 -0.72 -10.66 -8.44
C MET A 276 0.37 -9.65 -8.78
N ASP A 277 0.80 -9.57 -10.05
CA ASP A 277 1.85 -8.66 -10.47
C ASP A 277 1.28 -7.31 -10.91
N MET A 278 1.69 -6.25 -10.23
CA MET A 278 1.55 -4.89 -10.74
C MET A 278 2.47 -4.70 -11.94
N LEU A 279 1.87 -4.35 -13.08
CA LEU A 279 2.59 -4.11 -14.33
C LEU A 279 3.07 -2.65 -14.37
N LEU A 280 4.39 -2.43 -14.39
CA LEU A 280 4.98 -1.09 -14.43
C LEU A 280 5.44 -0.72 -15.83
N THR A 281 6.08 -1.67 -16.52
CA THR A 281 6.56 -1.54 -17.90
C THR A 281 6.28 -2.85 -18.65
N LYS A 282 6.77 -2.99 -19.88
CA LYS A 282 6.68 -4.25 -20.64
C LYS A 282 7.38 -5.43 -19.95
N THR A 283 8.45 -5.18 -19.19
CA THR A 283 9.30 -6.24 -18.59
C THR A 283 9.36 -6.18 -17.07
N GLU A 284 9.30 -4.98 -16.49
CA GLU A 284 9.38 -4.78 -15.05
C GLU A 284 7.99 -4.84 -14.41
N LYS A 285 7.85 -5.71 -13.43
CA LYS A 285 6.63 -5.92 -12.64
C LYS A 285 6.96 -6.12 -11.17
N ILE A 286 6.01 -5.83 -10.29
CA ILE A 286 6.19 -5.98 -8.84
C ILE A 286 4.97 -6.73 -8.29
N SER A 287 5.20 -7.82 -7.56
CA SER A 287 4.12 -8.56 -6.90
C SER A 287 3.46 -7.70 -5.84
N PHE A 288 2.14 -7.55 -5.91
CA PHE A 288 1.34 -6.83 -4.92
C PHE A 288 1.39 -7.50 -3.54
N ILE A 289 1.69 -8.80 -3.47
CA ILE A 289 1.83 -9.54 -2.22
C ILE A 289 3.16 -9.21 -1.52
N ASN A 290 4.13 -8.63 -2.23
CA ASN A 290 5.45 -8.30 -1.67
C ASN A 290 5.48 -6.96 -0.90
N GLN A 291 4.33 -6.50 -0.40
CA GLN A 291 4.18 -5.25 0.37
C GLN A 291 5.04 -5.19 1.64
N GLN A 292 5.54 -6.32 2.11
CA GLN A 292 6.45 -6.39 3.26
C GLN A 292 7.85 -5.89 2.93
N SER A 293 8.29 -5.98 1.66
CA SER A 293 9.60 -5.45 1.25
C SER A 293 9.51 -4.05 0.66
N ILE A 294 8.47 -3.73 -0.11
CA ILE A 294 8.36 -2.46 -0.85
C ILE A 294 6.93 -1.90 -0.76
N ASN A 295 6.80 -0.59 -0.52
CA ASN A 295 5.52 0.10 -0.53
C ASN A 295 4.90 0.02 -1.95
N MET A 296 3.59 -0.15 -2.10
CA MET A 296 2.95 -0.21 -3.43
C MET A 296 2.57 1.17 -4.00
N ASN A 297 2.91 2.25 -3.29
CA ASN A 297 2.70 3.60 -3.78
C ASN A 297 3.56 3.86 -5.03
N THR A 298 2.92 4.34 -6.10
CA THR A 298 3.54 4.61 -7.40
C THR A 298 3.24 6.03 -7.85
N LEU A 299 4.26 6.78 -8.24
CA LEU A 299 4.10 8.06 -8.93
C LEU A 299 4.27 7.87 -10.44
N ILE A 300 3.33 8.36 -11.24
CA ILE A 300 3.43 8.35 -12.70
C ILE A 300 3.45 9.79 -13.19
N VAL A 301 4.46 10.14 -13.98
CA VAL A 301 4.59 11.48 -14.56
C VAL A 301 4.72 11.36 -16.07
N GLY A 302 3.81 11.98 -16.80
CA GLY A 302 3.86 11.98 -18.26
C GLY A 302 2.93 13.01 -18.89
N GLY A 303 3.36 13.62 -19.99
CA GLY A 303 2.56 14.59 -20.74
C GLY A 303 1.22 14.04 -21.23
N SER A 304 0.37 14.93 -21.75
CA SER A 304 -0.86 14.52 -22.43
C SER A 304 -0.55 13.62 -23.62
N GLY A 305 -1.37 12.58 -23.84
CA GLY A 305 -1.20 11.64 -24.95
C GLY A 305 -0.09 10.59 -24.79
N MET A 306 0.65 10.58 -23.67
CA MET A 306 1.78 9.65 -23.47
C MET A 306 1.37 8.24 -23.02
N GLY A 307 0.07 7.90 -23.08
CA GLY A 307 -0.44 6.58 -22.77
C GLY A 307 -0.47 6.24 -21.28
N LYS A 308 -0.81 7.20 -20.40
CA LYS A 308 -0.93 6.96 -18.95
C LYS A 308 -2.02 5.93 -18.63
N THR A 309 -3.24 6.19 -19.07
CA THR A 309 -4.39 5.30 -18.89
C THR A 309 -4.22 4.00 -19.68
N ARG A 310 -3.92 4.09 -20.99
CA ARG A 310 -3.75 2.91 -21.86
C ARG A 310 -2.56 2.02 -21.47
N GLY A 311 -1.41 2.60 -21.12
CA GLY A 311 -0.16 1.87 -20.89
C GLY A 311 0.05 1.40 -19.44
N TYR A 312 -0.69 1.95 -18.47
CA TYR A 312 -0.57 1.58 -17.06
C TYR A 312 -1.91 1.22 -16.41
N VAL A 313 -2.90 2.12 -16.45
CA VAL A 313 -4.15 1.95 -15.70
C VAL A 313 -4.93 0.73 -16.19
N MET A 314 -5.19 0.64 -17.50
CA MET A 314 -5.95 -0.46 -18.08
C MET A 314 -5.25 -1.82 -17.91
N PRO A 315 -3.94 -1.98 -18.19
CA PRO A 315 -3.25 -3.24 -17.90
C PRO A 315 -3.34 -3.68 -16.44
N ASN A 316 -3.24 -2.75 -15.49
CA ASN A 316 -3.34 -3.08 -14.06
C ASN A 316 -4.78 -3.36 -13.61
N LEU A 317 -5.79 -2.72 -14.20
CA LEU A 317 -7.20 -3.05 -14.00
C LEU A 317 -7.47 -4.49 -14.45
N LEU A 318 -6.92 -4.88 -15.62
CA LEU A 318 -7.09 -6.20 -16.19
C LEU A 318 -6.39 -7.34 -15.43
N GLN A 319 -5.51 -7.03 -14.46
CA GLN A 319 -4.95 -8.02 -13.55
C GLN A 319 -5.97 -8.50 -12.50
N ALA A 320 -6.98 -7.67 -12.15
CA ALA A 320 -8.05 -8.01 -11.20
C ALA A 320 -7.56 -8.61 -9.86
N HIS A 321 -6.44 -8.09 -9.36
CA HIS A 321 -5.71 -8.66 -8.22
C HIS A 321 -6.12 -8.05 -6.86
N SER A 322 -6.78 -6.89 -6.87
CA SER A 322 -7.16 -6.11 -5.68
C SER A 322 -8.58 -5.56 -5.83
N SER A 323 -9.14 -5.00 -4.76
CA SER A 323 -10.22 -4.02 -4.88
C SER A 323 -9.66 -2.71 -5.44
N TYR A 324 -10.46 -1.96 -6.18
CA TYR A 324 -9.99 -0.77 -6.90
C TYR A 324 -10.83 0.45 -6.59
N VAL A 325 -10.17 1.60 -6.57
CA VAL A 325 -10.82 2.92 -6.60
C VAL A 325 -10.14 3.75 -7.67
N PHE A 326 -10.90 4.24 -8.65
CA PHE A 326 -10.38 5.03 -9.76
C PHE A 326 -10.95 6.45 -9.71
N THR A 327 -10.11 7.45 -9.88
CA THR A 327 -10.58 8.75 -10.41
C THR A 327 -10.59 8.65 -11.92
N ASP A 328 -11.74 8.91 -12.54
CA ASP A 328 -11.95 8.72 -13.96
C ASP A 328 -12.63 9.97 -14.56
N PRO A 329 -11.87 11.06 -14.81
CA PRO A 329 -12.45 12.33 -15.23
C PRO A 329 -13.27 12.28 -16.53
N LYS A 330 -13.15 11.21 -17.31
CA LYS A 330 -13.85 11.03 -18.59
C LYS A 330 -14.81 9.85 -18.62
N GLY A 331 -14.90 9.06 -17.54
CA GLY A 331 -15.65 7.81 -17.52
C GLY A 331 -15.08 6.71 -18.44
N GLU A 332 -13.92 6.92 -19.05
CA GLU A 332 -13.36 6.01 -20.06
C GLU A 332 -12.87 4.70 -19.44
N ILE A 333 -12.39 4.74 -18.19
CA ILE A 333 -11.88 3.55 -17.50
C ILE A 333 -13.06 2.65 -17.15
N LEU A 334 -14.14 3.24 -16.62
CA LEU A 334 -15.39 2.53 -16.34
C LEU A 334 -15.97 1.92 -17.62
N GLU A 335 -16.08 2.70 -18.69
CA GLU A 335 -16.64 2.25 -19.96
C GLU A 335 -15.84 1.07 -20.54
N LYS A 336 -14.51 1.13 -20.50
CA LYS A 336 -13.62 0.12 -21.11
C LYS A 336 -13.45 -1.13 -20.26
N GLY A 337 -13.40 -0.98 -18.93
CA GLY A 337 -13.03 -2.05 -18.00
C GLY A 337 -14.15 -2.60 -17.14
N GLY A 338 -15.29 -1.91 -17.04
CA GLY A 338 -16.38 -2.24 -16.14
C GLY A 338 -16.99 -3.63 -16.40
N TYR A 339 -17.19 -3.98 -17.67
CA TYR A 339 -17.72 -5.29 -18.06
C TYR A 339 -16.82 -6.44 -17.58
N PHE A 340 -15.51 -6.33 -17.81
CA PHE A 340 -14.54 -7.32 -17.34
C PHE A 340 -14.57 -7.48 -15.82
N LEU A 341 -14.63 -6.37 -15.07
CA LEU A 341 -14.67 -6.43 -13.61
C LEU A 341 -15.95 -7.09 -13.11
N GLU A 342 -17.13 -6.64 -13.55
CA GLU A 342 -18.40 -7.15 -13.01
C GLU A 342 -18.75 -8.55 -13.52
N HIS A 343 -18.69 -8.77 -14.83
CA HIS A 343 -19.25 -9.99 -15.45
C HIS A 343 -18.22 -11.12 -15.59
N VAL A 344 -16.93 -10.80 -15.74
CA VAL A 344 -15.88 -11.82 -15.91
C VAL A 344 -15.18 -12.13 -14.59
N GLN A 345 -14.94 -11.11 -13.75
CA GLN A 345 -14.23 -11.27 -12.47
C GLN A 345 -15.14 -11.24 -11.24
N GLY A 346 -16.43 -10.92 -11.39
CA GLY A 346 -17.41 -10.95 -10.31
C GLY A 346 -17.30 -9.80 -9.29
N TYR A 347 -16.71 -8.67 -9.67
CA TYR A 347 -16.58 -7.50 -8.80
C TYR A 347 -17.92 -6.82 -8.54
N LYS A 348 -18.08 -6.24 -7.35
CA LYS A 348 -19.11 -5.22 -7.11
C LYS A 348 -18.63 -3.89 -7.68
N VAL A 349 -19.22 -3.44 -8.79
CA VAL A 349 -18.91 -2.15 -9.38
C VAL A 349 -19.84 -1.08 -8.82
N ARG A 350 -19.27 0.07 -8.42
CA ARG A 350 -19.98 1.27 -7.96
C ARG A 350 -19.41 2.48 -8.67
N ALA A 351 -20.25 3.44 -9.04
CA ALA A 351 -19.79 4.69 -9.66
C ALA A 351 -20.43 5.92 -9.01
N LEU A 352 -19.59 6.85 -8.55
CA LEU A 352 -20.00 8.23 -8.27
C LEU A 352 -19.82 9.01 -9.57
N ASP A 353 -20.91 9.36 -10.23
CA ASP A 353 -20.90 10.10 -11.49
C ASP A 353 -21.33 11.55 -11.27
N LEU A 354 -20.39 12.49 -11.32
CA LEU A 354 -20.67 13.91 -11.19
C LEU A 354 -20.86 14.59 -12.55
N VAL A 355 -20.65 13.88 -13.66
CA VAL A 355 -20.93 14.36 -15.02
C VAL A 355 -22.38 14.07 -15.35
N ASP A 356 -22.80 12.81 -15.33
CA ASP A 356 -24.19 12.37 -15.41
C ASP A 356 -24.68 11.91 -14.03
N LYS A 357 -25.13 12.88 -13.24
CA LYS A 357 -25.57 12.65 -11.85
C LYS A 357 -26.76 11.72 -11.76
N SER A 358 -27.51 11.48 -12.83
CA SER A 358 -28.61 10.53 -12.83
C SER A 358 -28.14 9.06 -12.78
N LYS A 359 -26.93 8.79 -13.27
CA LYS A 359 -26.29 7.46 -13.29
C LYS A 359 -25.42 7.18 -12.06
N SER A 360 -25.23 8.17 -11.19
CA SER A 360 -24.46 8.00 -9.96
C SER A 360 -25.16 7.05 -8.98
N ALA A 361 -24.38 6.23 -8.28
CA ALA A 361 -24.78 5.57 -7.05
C ALA A 361 -25.06 6.61 -5.95
N CYS A 362 -25.94 6.27 -5.01
CA CYS A 362 -26.17 7.10 -3.84
C CYS A 362 -25.05 6.91 -2.82
N PHE A 363 -24.61 7.99 -2.17
CA PHE A 363 -23.56 8.05 -1.18
C PHE A 363 -24.01 8.94 -0.01
N ASN A 364 -24.18 8.35 1.17
CA ASN A 364 -24.51 9.09 2.37
C ASN A 364 -23.39 8.95 3.43
N PRO A 365 -22.57 9.99 3.65
CA PRO A 365 -21.45 9.88 4.60
C PRO A 365 -21.92 9.68 6.05
N LEU A 366 -23.15 10.08 6.41
CA LEU A 366 -23.64 10.01 7.79
C LEU A 366 -23.85 8.56 8.26
N ILE A 367 -24.09 7.62 7.36
CA ILE A 367 -24.28 6.21 7.74
C ILE A 367 -22.99 5.52 8.20
N TYR A 368 -21.83 6.11 7.89
CA TYR A 368 -20.50 5.64 8.33
C TYR A 368 -20.04 6.32 9.63
N LEU A 369 -20.85 7.25 10.15
CA LEU A 369 -20.62 7.90 11.44
C LEU A 369 -21.33 7.11 12.53
N HIS A 370 -20.61 6.16 13.10
CA HIS A 370 -21.10 5.24 14.14
C HIS A 370 -20.75 5.74 15.54
N PRO A 371 -21.73 6.22 16.35
CA PRO A 371 -21.47 6.73 17.69
C PRO A 371 -20.80 5.73 18.64
N GLU A 372 -20.96 4.44 18.39
CA GLU A 372 -20.39 3.34 19.15
C GLU A 372 -18.93 3.03 18.81
N ARG A 373 -18.41 3.55 17.67
CA ARG A 373 -17.03 3.29 17.25
C ARG A 373 -16.06 4.27 17.92
N PRO A 374 -14.85 3.84 18.31
CA PRO A 374 -13.81 4.75 18.74
C PRO A 374 -13.47 5.73 17.61
N GLY A 375 -13.12 6.96 17.97
CA GLY A 375 -12.78 7.99 16.99
C GLY A 375 -13.98 8.70 16.36
N TYR A 376 -15.19 8.60 16.95
CA TYR A 376 -16.41 9.19 16.38
C TYR A 376 -16.30 10.72 16.23
N GLU A 377 -15.73 11.41 17.22
CA GLU A 377 -15.53 12.86 17.19
C GLU A 377 -14.59 13.28 16.05
N GLU A 378 -13.46 12.61 15.95
CA GLU A 378 -12.43 12.84 14.93
C GLU A 378 -12.99 12.61 13.52
N ARG A 379 -13.86 11.61 13.35
CA ARG A 379 -14.55 11.34 12.08
C ARG A 379 -15.47 12.47 11.66
N VAL A 380 -16.28 12.97 12.61
CA VAL A 380 -17.16 14.14 12.38
C VAL A 380 -16.32 15.37 12.03
N ILE A 381 -15.26 15.64 12.79
CA ILE A 381 -14.36 16.78 12.57
C ILE A 381 -13.74 16.70 11.17
N ALA A 382 -13.23 15.53 10.76
CA ALA A 382 -12.62 15.34 9.45
C ALA A 382 -13.63 15.47 8.30
N LEU A 383 -14.87 14.99 8.46
CA LEU A 383 -15.92 15.19 7.46
C LEU A 383 -16.27 16.69 7.31
N VAL A 384 -16.43 17.40 8.43
CA VAL A 384 -16.69 18.85 8.40
C VAL A 384 -15.52 19.60 7.76
N GLU A 385 -14.27 19.28 8.12
CA GLU A 385 -13.10 19.91 7.51
C GLU A 385 -13.05 19.67 6.00
N THR A 386 -13.43 18.47 5.55
CA THR A 386 -13.51 18.13 4.12
C THR A 386 -14.56 18.97 3.40
N ILE A 387 -15.74 19.16 4.01
CA ILE A 387 -16.80 20.03 3.49
C ILE A 387 -16.30 21.47 3.38
N MET A 388 -15.64 21.98 4.43
CA MET A 388 -15.11 23.34 4.46
C MET A 388 -14.06 23.59 3.37
N ILE A 389 -13.05 22.73 3.27
CA ILE A 389 -11.95 22.88 2.29
C ILE A 389 -12.46 22.83 0.85
N ASN A 390 -13.36 21.89 0.53
CA ASN A 390 -13.77 21.67 -0.85
C ASN A 390 -14.91 22.60 -1.31
N THR A 391 -15.65 23.25 -0.40
CA THR A 391 -16.65 24.27 -0.77
C THR A 391 -16.02 25.65 -1.05
N ASP A 392 -14.81 25.92 -0.57
CA ASP A 392 -14.04 27.13 -0.92
C ASP A 392 -13.27 27.03 -2.25
N GLY A 393 -13.45 25.93 -2.99
CA GLY A 393 -12.70 25.67 -4.23
C GLY A 393 -11.28 25.12 -4.02
N GLY A 394 -10.93 24.73 -2.79
CA GLY A 394 -9.67 24.05 -2.46
C GLY A 394 -8.43 24.95 -2.39
N GLU A 395 -8.57 26.27 -2.61
CA GLU A 395 -7.49 27.23 -2.40
C GLU A 395 -7.50 27.71 -0.93
N LYS A 396 -6.35 27.62 -0.25
CA LYS A 396 -6.17 28.28 1.06
C LYS A 396 -6.19 29.79 0.82
N LYS A 397 -7.37 30.39 0.86
CA LYS A 397 -7.49 31.84 1.00
C LYS A 397 -6.98 32.17 2.39
N ASP A 398 -5.93 32.98 2.48
CA ASP A 398 -5.52 33.60 3.75
C ASP A 398 -6.64 34.55 4.17
N THR A 399 -7.67 34.01 4.82
CA THR A 399 -8.74 34.81 5.40
C THR A 399 -8.10 35.60 6.56
N PRO A 400 -8.11 36.94 6.52
CA PRO A 400 -7.46 37.75 7.55
C PRO A 400 -8.01 37.53 8.96
N ASP A 401 -9.25 37.03 9.05
CA ASP A 401 -9.92 36.72 10.31
C ASP A 401 -10.28 35.22 10.42
N PRO A 402 -9.60 34.45 11.29
CA PRO A 402 -9.86 33.03 11.49
C PRO A 402 -11.15 32.77 12.28
N PHE A 403 -11.86 33.80 12.77
CA PHE A 403 -13.08 33.63 13.56
C PHE A 403 -14.21 32.97 12.77
N TRP A 404 -14.55 33.46 11.58
CA TRP A 404 -15.71 32.99 10.80
C TRP A 404 -15.61 31.50 10.47
N PRO A 405 -14.49 31.01 9.89
CA PRO A 405 -14.38 29.59 9.57
C PRO A 405 -14.37 28.69 10.82
N LYS A 406 -13.95 29.20 11.99
CA LYS A 406 -14.02 28.44 13.25
C LYS A 406 -15.45 28.31 13.76
N ALA A 407 -16.23 29.40 13.72
CA ALA A 407 -17.63 29.38 14.12
C ALA A 407 -18.47 28.45 13.21
N GLU A 408 -18.20 28.46 11.90
CA GLU A 408 -18.83 27.56 10.93
C GLU A 408 -18.56 26.09 11.25
N ARG A 409 -17.30 25.74 11.53
CA ARG A 409 -16.90 24.39 11.92
C ARG A 409 -17.62 23.93 13.19
N MET A 410 -17.62 24.76 14.24
CA MET A 410 -18.29 24.44 15.50
C MET A 410 -19.76 24.13 15.28
N PHE A 411 -20.46 24.97 14.51
CA PHE A 411 -21.88 24.77 14.23
C PHE A 411 -22.15 23.47 13.47
N LEU A 412 -21.43 23.23 12.36
CA LEU A 412 -21.61 22.02 11.56
C LEU A 412 -21.22 20.75 12.32
N GLN A 413 -20.14 20.80 13.13
CA GLN A 413 -19.72 19.68 13.98
C GLN A 413 -20.81 19.31 14.97
N ALA A 414 -21.44 20.28 15.63
CA ALA A 414 -22.52 20.01 16.58
C ALA A 414 -23.72 19.32 15.91
N LEU A 415 -24.14 19.78 14.74
CA LEU A 415 -25.27 19.21 14.01
C LEU A 415 -24.96 17.80 13.47
N ILE A 416 -23.85 17.64 12.75
CA ILE A 416 -23.47 16.35 12.15
C ILE A 416 -23.22 15.29 13.23
N TYR A 417 -22.63 15.68 14.37
CA TYR A 417 -22.44 14.78 15.50
C TYR A 417 -23.77 14.32 16.11
N ALA A 418 -24.76 15.21 16.19
CA ALA A 418 -26.06 14.91 16.80
C ALA A 418 -26.91 13.98 15.92
N ILE A 419 -26.83 14.08 14.59
CA ILE A 419 -27.75 13.39 13.68
C ILE A 419 -27.80 11.87 13.89
N PRO A 420 -26.68 11.12 13.87
CA PRO A 420 -26.69 9.67 14.06
C PRO A 420 -27.24 9.22 15.42
N LYS A 421 -27.13 10.08 16.46
CA LYS A 421 -27.63 9.80 17.82
C LYS A 421 -29.09 10.19 18.01
N ALA A 422 -29.57 11.22 17.29
CA ALA A 422 -30.89 11.81 17.49
C ALA A 422 -31.96 11.23 16.56
N PHE A 423 -31.58 10.78 15.36
CA PHE A 423 -32.52 10.36 14.32
C PHE A 423 -32.41 8.87 14.00
N THR A 424 -33.51 8.28 13.52
CA THR A 424 -33.51 6.91 13.00
C THR A 424 -32.73 6.83 11.69
N PRO A 425 -32.18 5.66 11.30
CA PRO A 425 -31.35 5.54 10.10
C PRO A 425 -31.96 6.13 8.82
N LYS A 426 -33.28 6.07 8.66
CA LYS A 426 -34.01 6.64 7.51
C LYS A 426 -33.88 8.18 7.42
N HIS A 427 -33.74 8.85 8.56
CA HIS A 427 -33.64 10.31 8.66
C HIS A 427 -32.21 10.79 8.92
N GLN A 428 -31.20 9.91 8.83
CA GLN A 428 -29.80 10.30 8.95
C GLN A 428 -29.28 10.78 7.59
N THR A 429 -29.78 11.90 7.09
CA THR A 429 -29.47 12.41 5.74
C THR A 429 -28.98 13.86 5.77
N PHE A 430 -28.34 14.30 4.69
CA PHE A 430 -27.98 15.71 4.54
C PHE A 430 -29.19 16.63 4.43
N GLN A 431 -30.36 16.14 4.01
CA GLN A 431 -31.58 16.93 4.05
C GLN A 431 -31.95 17.29 5.49
N THR A 432 -31.84 16.34 6.42
CA THR A 432 -32.07 16.59 7.85
C THR A 432 -31.05 17.59 8.43
N LEU A 433 -29.80 17.57 7.95
CA LEU A 433 -28.83 18.60 8.30
C LEU A 433 -29.31 19.99 7.83
N LEU A 434 -29.75 20.13 6.58
CA LEU A 434 -30.27 21.39 6.04
C LEU A 434 -31.52 21.89 6.80
N ASP A 435 -32.42 20.97 7.17
CA ASP A 435 -33.62 21.30 7.93
C ASP A 435 -33.24 21.81 9.34
N LEU A 436 -32.28 21.17 10.02
CA LEU A 436 -31.78 21.64 11.31
C LEU A 436 -31.11 23.01 11.21
N ILE A 437 -30.35 23.28 10.15
CA ILE A 437 -29.75 24.60 9.90
C ILE A 437 -30.85 25.65 9.74
N ALA A 438 -31.92 25.34 9.00
CA ALA A 438 -33.06 26.23 8.78
C ALA A 438 -33.91 26.50 10.04
N MET A 439 -33.88 25.61 11.04
CA MET A 439 -34.57 25.79 12.33
C MET A 439 -33.93 26.85 13.23
N LEU A 440 -32.71 27.32 12.93
CA LEU A 440 -32.05 28.36 13.71
C LEU A 440 -32.58 29.75 13.32
N GLU A 441 -33.33 30.36 14.22
CA GLU A 441 -33.74 31.77 14.14
C GLU A 441 -32.98 32.62 15.15
N ILE A 442 -32.29 33.66 14.69
CA ILE A 442 -31.61 34.62 15.57
C ILE A 442 -32.27 35.99 15.40
N LYS A 443 -33.10 36.37 16.37
CA LYS A 443 -33.82 37.65 16.40
C LYS A 443 -32.97 38.73 17.07
N ASP A 444 -32.99 39.94 16.52
CA ASP A 444 -32.25 41.08 17.07
C ASP A 444 -32.87 41.56 18.40
N SER A 445 -32.00 41.70 19.40
CA SER A 445 -32.11 42.57 20.58
C SER A 445 -32.96 42.12 21.78
N SER A 446 -32.30 42.20 22.95
CA SER A 446 -32.84 42.28 24.31
C SER A 446 -33.53 41.02 24.87
N LYS A 447 -32.73 40.28 25.66
CA LYS A 447 -33.02 39.19 26.60
C LYS A 447 -32.66 37.80 26.09
N GLU A 448 -32.03 37.06 27.00
CA GLU A 448 -31.31 35.79 26.91
C GLU A 448 -32.21 34.58 26.60
N ASP A 449 -33.24 34.75 25.78
CA ASP A 449 -34.23 33.70 25.50
C ASP A 449 -33.89 33.01 24.17
N PHE A 450 -32.98 32.03 24.25
CA PHE A 450 -32.66 31.09 23.17
C PHE A 450 -33.88 30.23 22.84
N ASN A 451 -34.72 30.73 21.92
CA ASN A 451 -36.07 30.19 21.65
C ASN A 451 -36.29 29.73 20.20
N SER A 452 -35.24 29.54 19.40
CA SER A 452 -35.42 28.92 18.08
C SER A 452 -35.81 27.44 18.19
N ASP A 453 -36.39 26.88 17.13
CA ASP A 453 -36.72 25.45 17.08
C ASP A 453 -35.46 24.59 17.26
N LEU A 454 -34.31 25.06 16.76
CA LEU A 454 -33.03 24.41 16.97
C LEU A 454 -32.55 24.49 18.43
N ASP A 455 -32.77 25.63 19.11
CA ASP A 455 -32.46 25.76 20.55
C ASP A 455 -33.31 24.80 21.39
N ILE A 456 -34.58 24.61 21.03
CA ILE A 456 -35.48 23.64 21.67
C ILE A 456 -35.01 22.21 21.41
N PHE A 457 -34.60 21.90 20.17
CA PHE A 457 -34.04 20.60 19.82
C PHE A 457 -32.83 20.27 20.70
N PHE A 458 -31.84 21.18 20.81
CA PHE A 458 -30.64 20.94 21.61
C PHE A 458 -30.92 20.89 23.12
N ARG A 459 -31.95 21.59 23.60
CA ARG A 459 -32.40 21.47 25.00
C ARG A 459 -32.95 20.06 25.30
N LYS A 460 -33.77 19.51 24.41
CA LYS A 460 -34.27 18.13 24.53
C LYS A 460 -33.16 17.09 24.32
N TYR A 461 -32.25 17.36 23.39
CA TYR A 461 -31.08 16.52 23.16
C TYR A 461 -30.22 16.42 24.42
N LYS A 462 -29.98 17.55 25.11
CA LYS A 462 -29.32 17.61 26.43
C LYS A 462 -30.04 16.76 27.48
N GLU A 463 -31.37 16.84 27.56
CA GLU A 463 -32.14 16.03 28.52
C GLU A 463 -31.95 14.52 28.30
N LYS A 464 -31.75 14.11 27.04
CA LYS A 464 -31.57 12.70 26.67
C LYS A 464 -30.12 12.22 26.79
N MET A 465 -29.14 13.03 26.36
CA MET A 465 -27.73 12.63 26.23
C MET A 465 -26.84 13.12 27.38
N GLY A 466 -27.31 14.09 28.17
CA GLY A 466 -26.51 14.80 29.16
C GLY A 466 -25.93 16.10 28.62
N ASP A 467 -25.47 16.95 29.54
CA ASP A 467 -24.77 18.21 29.25
C ASP A 467 -23.30 18.01 28.87
N GLU A 468 -22.73 16.87 29.20
CA GLU A 468 -21.36 16.52 28.87
C GLU A 468 -21.16 16.08 27.40
N ASP A 469 -22.24 15.79 26.65
CA ASP A 469 -22.17 15.34 25.25
C ASP A 469 -21.59 16.42 24.31
N PHE A 470 -20.69 16.00 23.43
CA PHE A 470 -19.94 16.88 22.53
C PHE A 470 -20.83 17.77 21.66
N ALA A 471 -21.94 17.26 21.12
CA ALA A 471 -22.81 18.08 20.25
C ALA A 471 -23.49 19.21 21.03
N TYR A 472 -24.00 18.93 22.23
CA TYR A 472 -24.63 19.96 23.05
C TYR A 472 -23.61 21.02 23.51
N LYS A 473 -22.44 20.60 23.98
CA LYS A 473 -21.36 21.51 24.38
C LYS A 473 -20.98 22.45 23.24
N THR A 474 -20.66 21.88 22.08
CA THR A 474 -20.22 22.64 20.91
C THR A 474 -21.31 23.59 20.40
N TYR A 475 -22.57 23.15 20.36
CA TYR A 475 -23.71 24.01 20.00
C TYR A 475 -23.92 25.14 21.01
N SER A 476 -23.93 24.83 22.31
CA SER A 476 -24.09 25.82 23.38
C SER A 476 -22.99 26.86 23.36
N GLU A 477 -21.75 26.45 23.07
CA GLU A 477 -20.60 27.33 22.97
C GLU A 477 -20.71 28.25 21.74
N PHE A 478 -21.08 27.70 20.57
CA PHE A 478 -21.37 28.50 19.38
C PHE A 478 -22.46 29.55 19.67
N ARG A 479 -23.59 29.12 20.26
CA ARG A 479 -24.73 29.99 20.53
C ARG A 479 -24.40 31.09 21.53
N THR A 480 -23.53 30.82 22.50
CA THR A 480 -23.07 31.78 23.50
C THR A 480 -22.04 32.77 22.95
N LYS A 481 -21.11 32.31 22.12
CA LYS A 481 -19.99 33.12 21.59
C LYS A 481 -20.33 33.93 20.34
N ALA A 482 -21.32 33.51 19.56
CA ALA A 482 -21.81 34.22 18.38
C ALA A 482 -23.29 34.66 18.55
N PRO A 483 -23.60 35.57 19.49
CA PRO A 483 -24.94 36.09 19.64
C PRO A 483 -25.32 37.03 18.47
N ASP A 484 -26.63 37.26 18.32
CA ASP A 484 -27.22 38.28 17.47
C ASP A 484 -26.70 38.29 16.01
N LYS A 485 -26.27 39.47 15.53
CA LYS A 485 -25.81 39.71 14.15
C LYS A 485 -24.62 38.84 13.75
N THR A 486 -23.73 38.52 14.69
CA THR A 486 -22.57 37.67 14.43
C THR A 486 -23.00 36.24 14.10
N GLY A 487 -23.95 35.69 14.87
CA GLY A 487 -24.51 34.36 14.59
C GLY A 487 -25.27 34.32 13.26
N ASN A 488 -26.02 35.38 12.93
CA ASN A 488 -26.69 35.50 11.63
C ASN A 488 -25.71 35.53 10.47
N SER A 489 -24.58 36.23 10.61
CA SER A 489 -23.52 36.26 9.59
C SER A 489 -22.88 34.88 9.39
N VAL A 490 -22.63 34.13 10.47
CA VAL A 490 -22.14 32.75 10.38
C VAL A 490 -23.18 31.85 9.69
N LEU A 491 -24.46 31.94 10.08
CA LEU A 491 -25.54 31.14 9.49
C LEU A 491 -25.68 31.40 7.97
N MET A 492 -25.64 32.66 7.54
CA MET A 492 -25.69 33.01 6.12
C MET A 492 -24.51 32.44 5.34
N SER A 493 -23.31 32.47 5.91
CA SER A 493 -22.12 31.86 5.30
C SER A 493 -22.27 30.34 5.14
N ILE A 494 -22.79 29.65 6.17
CA ILE A 494 -23.06 28.20 6.10
C ILE A 494 -24.13 27.88 5.07
N LEU A 495 -25.22 28.64 5.02
CA LEU A 495 -26.27 28.45 4.03
C LEU A 495 -25.73 28.61 2.60
N ALA A 496 -24.86 29.60 2.36
CA ALA A 496 -24.20 29.78 1.07
C ALA A 496 -23.33 28.56 0.71
N ARG A 497 -22.54 28.01 1.65
CA ARG A 497 -21.76 26.77 1.44
C ARG A 497 -22.62 25.55 1.20
N MET A 498 -23.75 25.46 1.90
CA MET A 498 -24.65 24.31 1.85
C MET A 498 -25.59 24.36 0.63
N GLN A 499 -25.67 25.49 -0.07
CA GLN A 499 -26.57 25.68 -1.20
C GLN A 499 -26.42 24.62 -2.32
N PRO A 500 -25.21 24.16 -2.69
CA PRO A 500 -25.06 23.10 -3.70
C PRO A 500 -25.74 21.77 -3.34
N PHE A 501 -25.99 21.50 -2.05
CA PHE A 501 -26.68 20.28 -1.61
C PHE A 501 -28.19 20.29 -1.91
N ARG A 502 -28.78 21.46 -2.20
CA ARG A 502 -30.22 21.59 -2.50
C ARG A 502 -30.60 21.22 -3.93
N GLY A 503 -29.63 20.99 -4.81
CA GLY A 503 -29.91 20.54 -6.17
C GLY A 503 -30.50 19.13 -6.15
N SER A 504 -31.63 18.91 -6.81
CA SER A 504 -32.36 17.63 -6.76
C SER A 504 -31.52 16.38 -7.12
N GLU A 505 -30.54 16.51 -8.00
CA GLU A 505 -29.63 15.41 -8.35
C GLU A 505 -28.59 15.12 -7.24
N ILE A 506 -28.11 16.17 -6.56
CA ILE A 506 -27.17 16.05 -5.45
C ILE A 506 -27.89 15.53 -4.21
N GLU A 507 -29.08 16.06 -3.92
CA GLU A 507 -29.96 15.57 -2.87
C GLU A 507 -30.22 14.07 -3.02
N ARG A 508 -30.51 13.61 -4.26
CA ARG A 508 -30.65 12.17 -4.56
C ARG A 508 -29.40 11.39 -4.18
N ILE A 509 -28.22 11.86 -4.56
CA ILE A 509 -26.95 11.19 -4.22
C ILE A 509 -26.83 11.03 -2.69
N PHE A 510 -27.14 12.06 -1.90
CA PHE A 510 -27.01 12.00 -0.43
C PHE A 510 -28.19 11.37 0.32
N SER A 511 -29.23 10.92 -0.38
CA SER A 511 -30.47 10.44 0.25
C SER A 511 -30.34 9.05 0.90
N THR A 512 -29.48 8.19 0.35
CA THR A 512 -29.25 6.80 0.80
C THR A 512 -27.82 6.40 0.46
N ASP A 513 -27.42 5.17 0.75
CA ASP A 513 -26.09 4.64 0.42
C ASP A 513 -26.17 3.34 -0.37
N ASP A 514 -25.59 3.38 -1.57
CA ASP A 514 -25.34 2.21 -2.42
C ASP A 514 -23.84 1.88 -2.52
N MET A 515 -22.98 2.80 -2.05
CA MET A 515 -21.52 2.72 -2.18
C MET A 515 -20.91 1.60 -1.35
N GLN A 516 -21.46 1.35 -0.14
CA GLN A 516 -20.99 0.30 0.78
C GLN A 516 -19.49 0.36 1.03
N LEU A 517 -18.99 1.55 1.40
CA LEU A 517 -17.56 1.81 1.62
C LEU A 517 -16.96 0.96 2.74
N ASP A 518 -17.78 0.44 3.66
CA ASP A 518 -17.40 -0.49 4.72
C ASP A 518 -16.98 -1.88 4.18
N ARG A 519 -17.34 -2.21 2.94
CA ARG A 519 -17.06 -3.51 2.30
C ARG A 519 -15.81 -3.52 1.45
N ILE A 520 -15.24 -2.36 1.15
CA ILE A 520 -14.02 -2.31 0.35
C ILE A 520 -12.85 -2.92 1.15
N GLY A 521 -12.20 -3.90 0.54
CA GLY A 521 -11.10 -4.63 1.19
C GLY A 521 -11.54 -5.87 1.99
N GLU A 522 -12.84 -6.04 2.24
CA GLU A 522 -13.43 -7.30 2.68
C GLU A 522 -13.77 -8.20 1.48
N GLU A 523 -14.32 -7.59 0.43
CA GLU A 523 -14.65 -8.24 -0.83
C GLU A 523 -14.12 -7.46 -2.04
N LYS A 524 -14.15 -8.11 -3.21
CA LYS A 524 -13.70 -7.53 -4.49
C LYS A 524 -14.70 -6.47 -4.96
N THR A 525 -14.34 -5.21 -4.74
CA THR A 525 -15.16 -4.03 -5.08
C THR A 525 -14.35 -3.07 -5.95
N ALA A 526 -14.98 -2.48 -6.95
CA ALA A 526 -14.40 -1.48 -7.82
C ALA A 526 -15.26 -0.20 -7.80
N ILE A 527 -14.68 0.89 -7.29
CA ILE A 527 -15.33 2.19 -7.20
C ILE A 527 -14.76 3.13 -8.27
N PHE A 528 -15.63 3.77 -9.04
CA PHE A 528 -15.26 4.75 -10.06
C PHE A 528 -15.78 6.12 -9.66
N ILE A 529 -14.92 7.13 -9.69
CA ILE A 529 -15.25 8.50 -9.30
C ILE A 529 -15.06 9.36 -10.55
N ILE A 530 -16.17 9.66 -11.21
CA ILE A 530 -16.20 10.40 -12.47
C ILE A 530 -16.44 11.86 -12.13
N VAL A 531 -15.42 12.68 -12.30
CA VAL A 531 -15.45 14.12 -12.00
C VAL A 531 -15.26 14.91 -13.28
N PRO A 532 -16.11 15.90 -13.59
CA PRO A 532 -15.92 16.74 -14.76
C PRO A 532 -14.55 17.46 -14.73
N PRO A 533 -13.80 17.49 -15.84
CA PRO A 533 -12.43 18.03 -15.84
C PRO A 533 -12.36 19.56 -15.72
N THR A 534 -13.44 20.26 -16.09
CA THR A 534 -13.50 21.73 -16.13
C THR A 534 -14.34 22.33 -15.01
N ASP A 535 -15.36 21.60 -14.54
CA ASP A 535 -16.32 22.11 -13.56
C ASP A 535 -16.02 21.55 -12.17
N LYS A 536 -15.55 22.41 -11.26
CA LYS A 536 -15.21 22.01 -9.89
C LYS A 536 -16.37 22.18 -8.90
N THR A 537 -17.54 22.62 -9.35
CA THR A 537 -18.69 22.98 -8.50
C THR A 537 -19.06 21.86 -7.53
N PHE A 538 -19.00 20.59 -7.97
CA PHE A 538 -19.38 19.43 -7.16
C PHE A 538 -18.20 18.57 -6.68
N SER A 539 -16.95 19.02 -6.84
CA SER A 539 -15.76 18.27 -6.39
C SER A 539 -15.76 17.98 -4.88
N PHE A 540 -16.50 18.73 -4.08
CA PHE A 540 -16.70 18.46 -2.65
C PHE A 540 -17.35 17.10 -2.38
N VAL A 541 -18.20 16.60 -3.29
CA VAL A 541 -18.83 15.27 -3.18
C VAL A 541 -17.76 14.17 -3.26
N SER A 542 -16.86 14.26 -4.24
CA SER A 542 -15.72 13.34 -4.33
C SER A 542 -14.78 13.46 -3.13
N GLY A 543 -14.54 14.68 -2.63
CA GLY A 543 -13.72 14.90 -1.44
C GLY A 543 -14.28 14.19 -0.20
N MET A 544 -15.58 14.34 0.06
CA MET A 544 -16.26 13.64 1.15
C MET A 544 -16.19 12.13 0.98
N LEU A 545 -16.41 11.62 -0.24
CA LEU A 545 -16.30 10.19 -0.52
C LEU A 545 -14.91 9.66 -0.20
N PHE A 546 -13.83 10.35 -0.61
CA PHE A 546 -12.47 9.94 -0.26
C PHE A 546 -12.22 9.95 1.24
N THR A 547 -12.61 11.01 1.94
CA THR A 547 -12.42 11.09 3.39
C THR A 547 -13.13 9.93 4.10
N THR A 548 -14.40 9.66 3.78
CA THR A 548 -15.15 8.56 4.36
C THR A 548 -14.56 7.20 3.98
N LEU A 549 -14.17 7.01 2.71
CA LEU A 549 -13.51 5.80 2.23
C LEU A 549 -12.24 5.48 3.03
N PHE A 550 -11.36 6.47 3.24
CA PHE A 550 -10.12 6.27 3.99
C PHE A 550 -10.37 5.95 5.45
N GLN A 551 -11.35 6.60 6.08
CA GLN A 551 -11.75 6.31 7.45
C GLN A 551 -12.28 4.88 7.61
N GLU A 552 -13.06 4.38 6.64
CA GLU A 552 -13.56 2.99 6.67
C GLU A 552 -12.43 1.98 6.45
N ILE A 553 -11.55 2.23 5.48
CA ILE A 553 -10.34 1.42 5.24
C ILE A 553 -9.48 1.33 6.50
N GLN A 554 -9.21 2.48 7.15
CA GLN A 554 -8.39 2.53 8.36
C GLN A 554 -9.05 1.76 9.51
N TYR A 555 -10.36 1.88 9.70
CA TYR A 555 -11.07 1.17 10.75
C TYR A 555 -11.13 -0.34 10.52
N CYS A 556 -11.44 -0.75 9.30
CA CYS A 556 -11.43 -2.15 8.91
C CYS A 556 -10.05 -2.78 9.18
N ALA A 557 -8.96 -2.12 8.74
CA ALA A 557 -7.62 -2.66 8.94
C ALA A 557 -7.17 -2.63 10.42
N SER A 558 -7.31 -1.49 11.12
CA SER A 558 -6.73 -1.31 12.47
C SER A 558 -7.57 -1.88 13.61
N VAL A 559 -8.89 -1.97 13.44
CA VAL A 559 -9.82 -2.41 14.49
C VAL A 559 -10.37 -3.80 14.17
N VAL A 560 -10.98 -3.99 13.00
CA VAL A 560 -11.61 -5.28 12.64
C VAL A 560 -10.56 -6.37 12.44
N HIS A 561 -9.50 -6.07 11.68
CA HIS A 561 -8.42 -7.01 11.36
C HIS A 561 -7.16 -6.80 12.20
N ARG A 562 -7.30 -6.27 13.43
CA ARG A 562 -6.19 -6.00 14.35
C ARG A 562 -5.33 -7.25 14.60
N HIS A 563 -5.97 -8.39 14.81
CA HIS A 563 -5.31 -9.67 15.08
C HIS A 563 -4.79 -10.38 13.83
N GLU A 564 -5.12 -9.88 12.65
CA GLU A 564 -4.71 -10.43 11.34
C GLU A 564 -3.55 -9.62 10.72
N GLY A 565 -2.80 -8.90 11.57
CA GLY A 565 -1.67 -8.09 11.14
C GLY A 565 -2.04 -6.69 10.67
N GLN A 566 -3.20 -6.18 11.09
CA GLN A 566 -3.72 -4.85 10.77
C GLN A 566 -3.82 -4.58 9.25
N ARG A 567 -4.28 -5.58 8.50
CA ARG A 567 -4.31 -5.58 7.03
C ARG A 567 -5.68 -5.98 6.51
N LEU A 568 -6.05 -5.42 5.36
CA LEU A 568 -7.27 -5.80 4.67
C LEU A 568 -7.14 -7.22 4.07
N PRO A 569 -8.18 -8.08 4.19
CA PRO A 569 -8.20 -9.41 3.58
C PRO A 569 -8.02 -9.38 2.07
N VAL A 570 -8.70 -8.45 1.39
CA VAL A 570 -8.54 -8.13 -0.02
C VAL A 570 -7.75 -6.83 -0.12
N PRO A 571 -6.54 -6.85 -0.72
CA PRO A 571 -5.77 -5.63 -0.85
C PRO A 571 -6.51 -4.57 -1.68
N VAL A 572 -6.29 -3.28 -1.41
CA VAL A 572 -6.99 -2.17 -2.10
C VAL A 572 -6.01 -1.33 -2.89
N ARG A 573 -6.39 -0.94 -4.10
CA ARG A 573 -5.59 -0.08 -4.97
C ARG A 573 -6.35 1.16 -5.40
N LEU A 574 -5.82 2.32 -5.03
CA LEU A 574 -6.37 3.60 -5.45
C LEU A 574 -5.54 4.11 -6.62
N ILE A 575 -6.17 4.38 -7.75
CA ILE A 575 -5.54 4.91 -8.96
C ILE A 575 -6.15 6.28 -9.24
N PHE A 576 -5.37 7.31 -8.93
CA PHE A 576 -5.74 8.69 -9.14
C PHE A 576 -5.32 9.13 -10.55
N ASP A 577 -6.13 8.78 -11.57
CA ASP A 577 -5.96 9.35 -12.91
C ASP A 577 -6.27 10.85 -12.87
N GLU A 578 -5.32 11.66 -13.32
CA GLU A 578 -5.31 13.12 -13.18
C GLU A 578 -5.62 13.62 -11.76
N PHE A 579 -4.80 13.21 -10.78
CA PHE A 579 -4.92 13.56 -9.37
C PHE A 579 -5.22 15.06 -9.11
N ALA A 580 -4.62 15.94 -9.91
CA ALA A 580 -4.78 17.39 -9.76
C ALA A 580 -6.19 17.94 -10.10
N ASN A 581 -7.01 17.18 -10.82
CA ASN A 581 -8.32 17.61 -11.32
C ASN A 581 -9.50 17.07 -10.51
N THR A 582 -9.28 16.18 -9.54
CA THR A 582 -10.38 15.51 -8.82
C THR A 582 -10.89 16.34 -7.64
N CYS A 583 -10.11 16.39 -6.54
CA CYS A 583 -10.40 17.15 -5.32
C CYS A 583 -9.17 17.18 -4.42
N VAL A 584 -9.13 18.10 -3.45
CA VAL A 584 -8.06 18.10 -2.43
C VAL A 584 -8.44 17.10 -1.34
N VAL A 585 -7.63 16.05 -1.19
CA VAL A 585 -7.77 15.09 -0.09
C VAL A 585 -7.06 15.67 1.14
N PRO A 586 -7.76 15.95 2.26
CA PRO A 586 -7.13 16.39 3.50
C PRO A 586 -6.18 15.32 4.05
N ASN A 587 -5.07 15.73 4.67
CA ASN A 587 -4.08 14.84 5.30
C ASN A 587 -3.55 13.72 4.38
N PHE A 588 -3.48 13.97 3.07
CA PHE A 588 -3.08 12.97 2.07
C PHE A 588 -1.68 12.37 2.32
N VAL A 589 -0.74 13.16 2.84
CA VAL A 589 0.62 12.70 3.19
C VAL A 589 0.58 11.59 4.24
N GLN A 590 -0.19 11.79 5.31
CA GLN A 590 -0.33 10.82 6.39
C GLN A 590 -0.99 9.55 5.85
N LEU A 591 -2.04 9.69 5.02
CA LEU A 591 -2.71 8.56 4.37
C LEU A 591 -1.74 7.74 3.50
N LEU A 592 -0.89 8.39 2.72
CA LEU A 592 0.13 7.72 1.90
C LEU A 592 1.13 6.92 2.73
N ALA A 593 1.55 7.45 3.88
CA ALA A 593 2.50 6.79 4.77
C ALA A 593 1.89 5.52 5.40
N TYR A 594 0.63 5.60 5.87
CA TYR A 594 -0.06 4.47 6.49
C TYR A 594 -0.65 3.46 5.48
N ALA A 595 -0.85 3.82 4.21
CA ALA A 595 -1.43 2.94 3.19
C ALA A 595 -0.75 1.54 3.16
N ARG A 596 0.57 1.50 3.31
CA ARG A 596 1.35 0.25 3.30
C ARG A 596 0.98 -0.71 4.42
N SER A 597 0.73 -0.22 5.64
CA SER A 597 0.43 -1.09 6.78
C SER A 597 -0.93 -1.76 6.59
N PHE A 598 -1.90 -1.04 6.03
CA PHE A 598 -3.27 -1.53 5.80
C PHE A 598 -3.42 -2.41 4.55
N GLY A 599 -2.37 -2.58 3.75
CA GLY A 599 -2.44 -3.33 2.50
C GLY A 599 -3.02 -2.54 1.33
N VAL A 600 -2.91 -1.22 1.39
CA VAL A 600 -3.38 -0.26 0.39
C VAL A 600 -2.19 0.20 -0.47
N GLY A 601 -2.39 0.27 -1.79
CA GLY A 601 -1.43 0.85 -2.73
C GLY A 601 -2.03 2.03 -3.47
N MET A 602 -1.36 3.18 -3.47
CA MET A 602 -1.83 4.39 -4.16
C MET A 602 -1.02 4.66 -5.42
N THR A 603 -1.67 4.89 -6.55
CA THR A 603 -1.02 5.36 -7.78
C THR A 603 -1.45 6.78 -8.06
N ILE A 604 -0.49 7.71 -8.05
CA ILE A 604 -0.71 9.12 -8.34
C ILE A 604 -0.27 9.39 -9.77
N ILE A 605 -1.18 9.86 -10.62
CA ILE A 605 -0.89 10.13 -12.02
C ILE A 605 -0.91 11.64 -12.27
N LEU A 606 0.24 12.17 -12.68
CA LEU A 606 0.45 13.59 -12.94
C LEU A 606 0.87 13.84 -14.39
N GLN A 607 0.49 15.01 -14.91
CA GLN A 607 1.01 15.52 -16.17
C GLN A 607 2.37 16.19 -16.00
N SER A 608 2.58 16.83 -14.85
CA SER A 608 3.82 17.50 -14.46
C SER A 608 3.93 17.53 -12.93
N LEU A 609 5.17 17.57 -12.40
CA LEU A 609 5.40 17.75 -10.96
C LEU A 609 4.90 19.12 -10.45
N GLU A 610 4.75 20.11 -11.32
CA GLU A 610 4.18 21.42 -10.94
C GLU A 610 2.73 21.33 -10.47
N GLN A 611 1.97 20.34 -10.95
CA GLN A 611 0.59 20.16 -10.52
C GLN A 611 0.49 19.81 -9.03
N ILE A 612 1.37 18.92 -8.56
CA ILE A 612 1.37 18.52 -7.15
C ILE A 612 1.99 19.61 -6.27
N LYS A 613 3.00 20.35 -6.76
CA LYS A 613 3.53 21.53 -6.07
C LYS A 613 2.48 22.62 -5.87
N LYS A 614 1.58 22.83 -6.85
CA LYS A 614 0.50 23.82 -6.73
C LYS A 614 -0.51 23.45 -5.64
N ILE A 615 -0.84 22.16 -5.49
CA ILE A 615 -1.86 21.69 -4.56
C ILE A 615 -1.29 21.47 -3.15
N TYR A 616 -0.08 20.90 -3.06
CA TYR A 616 0.59 20.50 -1.82
C TYR A 616 1.95 21.23 -1.67
N GLU A 617 1.93 22.56 -1.66
CA GLU A 617 3.11 23.44 -1.74
C GLU A 617 4.29 23.04 -0.84
N LYS A 618 4.04 22.82 0.45
CA LYS A 618 5.09 22.47 1.43
C LYS A 618 5.35 20.97 1.54
N GLU A 619 4.45 20.15 1.01
CA GLU A 619 4.38 18.71 1.29
C GLU A 619 4.63 17.82 0.07
N TRP A 620 4.71 18.37 -1.14
CA TRP A 620 4.85 17.61 -2.38
C TRP A 620 6.08 16.70 -2.39
N GLY A 621 7.20 17.12 -1.79
CA GLY A 621 8.41 16.31 -1.68
C GLY A 621 8.16 15.03 -0.87
N VAL A 622 7.49 15.18 0.26
CA VAL A 622 7.11 14.05 1.13
C VAL A 622 6.18 13.07 0.42
N ILE A 623 5.27 13.57 -0.44
CA ILE A 623 4.39 12.71 -1.25
C ILE A 623 5.21 11.85 -2.22
N ILE A 624 6.20 12.45 -2.87
CA ILE A 624 7.08 11.73 -3.80
C ILE A 624 7.93 10.70 -3.05
N ASP A 625 8.49 11.05 -1.90
CA ASP A 625 9.35 10.16 -1.11
C ASP A 625 8.58 8.94 -0.58
N ASN A 626 7.28 9.10 -0.31
CA ASN A 626 6.39 8.00 0.06
C ASN A 626 6.03 7.06 -1.11
N CYS A 627 6.35 7.43 -2.36
CA CYS A 627 6.17 6.57 -3.52
C CYS A 627 7.43 5.73 -3.75
N SER A 628 7.32 4.40 -3.63
CA SER A 628 8.48 3.51 -3.83
C SER A 628 8.91 3.38 -5.28
N SER A 629 7.96 3.60 -6.18
CA SER A 629 8.12 3.41 -7.61
C SER A 629 7.73 4.71 -8.31
N MET A 630 8.54 5.13 -9.26
CA MET A 630 8.27 6.31 -10.06
C MET A 630 8.43 5.98 -11.54
N LEU A 631 7.41 6.25 -12.34
CA LEU A 631 7.36 5.96 -13.76
C LEU A 631 7.29 7.25 -14.57
N TYR A 632 8.36 7.55 -15.31
CA TYR A 632 8.41 8.65 -16.25
C TYR A 632 8.05 8.17 -17.66
N LEU A 633 6.97 8.73 -18.22
CA LEU A 633 6.41 8.32 -19.52
C LEU A 633 6.78 9.28 -20.66
N GLY A 634 7.46 10.39 -20.38
CA GLY A 634 7.89 11.37 -21.39
C GLY A 634 6.88 12.46 -21.70
N GLY A 635 7.14 13.22 -22.77
CA GLY A 635 6.22 14.23 -23.30
C GLY A 635 6.06 15.48 -22.42
N ILE A 636 7.02 15.76 -21.54
CA ILE A 636 6.98 16.89 -20.60
C ILE A 636 7.96 17.96 -21.06
N LYS A 637 7.47 19.20 -21.20
CA LYS A 637 8.28 20.37 -21.58
C LYS A 637 8.84 21.16 -20.39
N HIS A 638 8.31 20.91 -19.20
CA HIS A 638 8.66 21.68 -18.01
C HIS A 638 10.09 21.40 -17.58
N ILE A 639 10.95 22.42 -17.61
CA ILE A 639 12.40 22.26 -17.43
C ILE A 639 12.77 21.75 -16.04
N ASP A 640 12.11 22.22 -14.98
CA ASP A 640 12.46 21.77 -13.62
C ASP A 640 12.07 20.31 -13.39
N THR A 641 11.00 19.86 -14.05
CA THR A 641 10.62 18.44 -14.02
C THR A 641 11.65 17.59 -14.77
N LEU A 642 12.12 18.04 -15.93
CA LEU A 642 13.17 17.35 -16.67
C LEU A 642 14.49 17.31 -15.90
N ASN A 643 14.88 18.43 -15.28
CA ASN A 643 16.08 18.52 -14.44
C ASN A 643 15.98 17.60 -13.22
N TYR A 644 14.81 17.53 -12.58
CA TYR A 644 14.55 16.60 -11.48
C TYR A 644 14.81 15.15 -11.90
N PHE A 645 14.26 14.71 -13.04
CA PHE A 645 14.50 13.35 -13.55
C PHE A 645 15.96 13.11 -13.99
N ARG A 646 16.61 14.11 -14.59
CA ARG A 646 18.05 14.04 -14.92
C ARG A 646 18.89 13.83 -13.67
N ASP A 647 18.60 14.58 -12.61
CA ASP A 647 19.36 14.52 -11.36
C ASP A 647 19.09 13.18 -10.64
N LEU A 648 17.85 12.66 -10.69
CA LEU A 648 17.50 11.34 -10.17
C LEU A 648 18.16 10.18 -10.93
N LEU A 649 18.34 10.30 -12.25
CA LEU A 649 19.11 9.34 -13.06
C LEU A 649 20.59 9.31 -12.68
N GLY A 650 21.12 10.46 -12.25
CA GLY A 650 22.51 10.64 -11.89
C GLY A 650 23.46 10.65 -13.08
N LYS A 651 24.75 10.85 -12.76
CA LYS A 651 25.83 10.90 -13.75
C LYS A 651 26.51 9.54 -13.90
N GLY A 652 26.64 9.10 -15.14
CA GLY A 652 27.50 7.99 -15.53
C GLY A 652 28.88 8.48 -15.94
N THR A 653 29.86 7.58 -15.83
CA THR A 653 31.22 7.81 -16.31
C THR A 653 31.36 7.20 -17.71
N PHE A 654 31.74 8.00 -18.70
CA PHE A 654 31.83 7.62 -20.11
C PHE A 654 33.23 7.87 -20.69
N ASP A 655 33.75 6.91 -21.45
CA ASP A 655 35.03 7.04 -22.15
C ASP A 655 34.87 7.84 -23.45
N LYS A 656 35.57 8.96 -23.56
CA LYS A 656 35.64 9.81 -24.74
C LYS A 656 36.91 9.52 -25.52
N LYS A 657 36.75 8.92 -26.69
CA LYS A 657 37.85 8.70 -27.65
C LYS A 657 37.91 9.81 -28.69
N THR A 658 38.96 10.63 -28.65
CA THR A 658 39.22 11.70 -29.63
C THR A 658 40.30 11.25 -30.60
N THR A 659 40.02 11.30 -31.91
CA THR A 659 41.03 10.98 -32.94
C THR A 659 41.43 12.24 -33.71
N GLY A 660 42.70 12.60 -33.66
CA GLY A 660 43.29 13.67 -34.45
C GLY A 660 43.91 13.10 -35.72
N ARG A 661 43.59 13.67 -36.88
CA ARG A 661 44.25 13.32 -38.15
C ARG A 661 44.82 14.56 -38.81
N THR A 662 46.13 14.56 -39.05
CA THR A 662 46.80 15.64 -39.78
C THR A 662 46.98 15.23 -41.23
N ARG A 663 46.43 16.02 -42.17
CA ARG A 663 46.58 15.78 -43.62
C ARG A 663 47.75 16.59 -44.18
N GLY A 664 48.89 15.93 -44.37
CA GLY A 664 50.10 16.47 -44.99
C GLY A 664 50.89 15.38 -45.73
N ARG A 665 52.04 15.73 -46.32
CA ARG A 665 52.88 14.82 -47.14
C ARG A 665 53.42 13.60 -46.34
N GLN A 666 53.49 13.73 -45.02
CA GLN A 666 53.53 12.64 -44.04
C GLN A 666 52.39 12.89 -43.04
N GLY A 667 51.30 12.13 -43.14
CA GLY A 667 50.18 12.23 -42.21
C GLY A 667 50.47 11.46 -40.92
N SER A 668 50.06 11.99 -39.78
CA SER A 668 50.03 11.30 -38.50
C SER A 668 48.59 11.23 -37.96
N SER A 669 48.28 10.15 -37.26
CA SER A 669 47.02 10.01 -36.52
C SER A 669 47.34 9.87 -35.03
N SER A 670 46.77 10.76 -34.21
CA SER A 670 46.81 10.64 -32.76
C SER A 670 45.46 10.16 -32.26
N THR A 671 45.48 9.38 -31.19
CA THR A 671 44.28 8.93 -30.49
C THR A 671 44.46 9.29 -29.02
N ASN A 672 43.51 10.04 -28.48
CA ASN A 672 43.46 10.39 -27.06
C ASN A 672 42.20 9.78 -26.45
N GLU A 673 42.33 9.15 -25.29
CA GLU A 673 41.22 8.55 -24.55
C GLU A 673 41.10 9.32 -23.23
N ASP A 674 39.91 9.88 -22.98
CA ASP A 674 39.59 10.72 -21.83
C ASP A 674 38.33 10.18 -21.15
N VAL A 675 38.11 10.51 -19.89
CA VAL A 675 36.95 10.04 -19.11
C VAL A 675 36.08 11.24 -18.77
N VAL A 676 34.79 11.18 -19.10
CA VAL A 676 33.86 12.30 -18.95
C VAL A 676 32.62 11.87 -18.17
N GLY A 677 32.20 12.71 -17.23
CA GLY A 677 30.91 12.60 -16.57
C GLY A 677 29.77 13.17 -17.38
N ARG A 678 28.73 12.38 -17.59
CA ARG A 678 27.50 12.80 -18.28
C ARG A 678 26.29 12.17 -17.61
N GLY A 679 25.13 12.83 -17.62
CA GLY A 679 23.87 12.20 -17.21
C GLY A 679 23.59 10.94 -18.04
N LEU A 680 22.86 9.97 -17.47
CA LEU A 680 22.39 8.83 -18.26
C LEU A 680 21.46 9.26 -19.40
N PHE A 681 20.68 10.31 -19.15
CA PHE A 681 20.01 11.13 -20.15
C PHE A 681 20.16 12.59 -19.72
N GLU A 682 20.44 13.48 -20.66
CA GLU A 682 20.35 14.93 -20.42
C GLU A 682 18.90 15.42 -20.55
N SER A 683 18.59 16.59 -19.97
CA SER A 683 17.22 17.13 -19.93
C SER A 683 16.60 17.33 -21.32
N ASP A 684 17.42 17.72 -22.30
CA ASP A 684 17.03 17.87 -23.70
C ASP A 684 16.78 16.51 -24.38
N GLU A 685 17.61 15.50 -24.09
CA GLU A 685 17.44 14.13 -24.58
C GLU A 685 16.18 13.47 -24.01
N LEU A 686 15.86 13.71 -22.72
CA LEU A 686 14.62 13.21 -22.10
C LEU A 686 13.36 13.71 -22.80
N TYR A 687 13.40 14.90 -23.38
CA TYR A 687 12.26 15.50 -24.08
C TYR A 687 12.26 15.15 -25.59
N ALA A 688 13.42 15.24 -26.25
CA ALA A 688 13.50 15.16 -27.71
C ALA A 688 13.78 13.75 -28.25
N GLU A 689 14.54 12.92 -27.52
CA GLU A 689 15.04 11.63 -28.03
C GLU A 689 14.23 10.43 -27.51
N MET A 690 13.61 10.54 -26.33
CA MET A 690 12.82 9.44 -25.78
C MET A 690 11.54 9.20 -26.61
N LYS A 691 11.35 7.97 -27.09
CA LYS A 691 10.21 7.64 -27.94
C LYS A 691 8.92 7.51 -27.14
N ILE A 692 7.78 7.64 -27.83
CA ILE A 692 6.45 7.54 -27.23
C ILE A 692 6.21 6.16 -26.59
N ASP A 693 6.80 5.08 -27.11
CA ASP A 693 6.66 3.72 -26.56
C ASP A 693 7.68 3.40 -25.46
N GLU A 694 8.54 4.33 -25.08
CA GLU A 694 9.60 4.16 -24.09
C GLU A 694 9.29 4.89 -22.78
N CYS A 695 9.83 4.37 -21.67
CA CYS A 695 9.64 4.93 -20.34
C CYS A 695 10.86 4.66 -19.46
N ILE A 696 10.97 5.45 -18.40
CA ILE A 696 11.98 5.26 -17.35
C ILE A 696 11.27 4.89 -16.06
N LEU A 697 11.66 3.78 -15.46
CA LEU A 697 11.15 3.32 -14.18
C LEU A 697 12.24 3.45 -13.11
N PHE A 698 11.89 4.10 -12.01
CA PHE A 698 12.68 4.13 -10.78
C PHE A 698 11.97 3.25 -9.74
N VAL A 699 12.74 2.44 -9.03
CA VAL A 699 12.26 1.61 -7.92
C VAL A 699 13.23 1.79 -6.76
N ASN A 700 12.73 2.06 -5.56
CA ASN A 700 13.55 2.27 -4.38
C ASN A 700 14.55 1.13 -4.15
N GLY A 701 15.78 1.51 -3.80
CA GLY A 701 16.90 0.59 -3.60
C GLY A 701 17.43 -0.06 -4.89
N ARG A 702 16.97 0.36 -6.08
CA ARG A 702 17.43 -0.17 -7.38
C ARG A 702 17.88 0.92 -8.32
N ARG A 703 18.66 0.50 -9.32
CA ARG A 703 19.07 1.36 -10.43
C ARG A 703 17.86 1.64 -11.33
N PRO A 704 17.80 2.82 -11.98
CA PRO A 704 16.71 3.14 -12.89
C PRO A 704 16.70 2.20 -14.10
N PHE A 705 15.52 1.91 -14.64
CA PHE A 705 15.31 1.05 -15.78
C PHE A 705 14.82 1.88 -16.97
N TYR A 706 15.48 1.76 -18.11
CA TYR A 706 14.98 2.29 -19.38
C TYR A 706 14.33 1.15 -20.15
N SER A 707 13.03 1.24 -20.37
CA SER A 707 12.21 0.13 -20.85
C SER A 707 11.13 0.60 -21.81
N LYS A 708 10.37 -0.33 -22.36
CA LYS A 708 9.18 -0.04 -23.17
C LYS A 708 7.94 -0.04 -22.30
N LYS A 709 6.97 0.81 -22.66
CA LYS A 709 5.65 0.81 -22.05
C LYS A 709 4.95 -0.53 -22.30
N TYR A 710 4.12 -0.94 -21.35
CA TYR A 710 3.27 -2.10 -21.54
C TYR A 710 2.25 -1.80 -22.65
N LYS A 711 2.04 -2.76 -23.55
CA LYS A 711 1.06 -2.64 -24.63
C LYS A 711 -0.25 -3.27 -24.18
N TYR A 712 -1.26 -2.44 -24.06
CA TYR A 712 -2.59 -2.82 -23.60
C TYR A 712 -3.18 -4.01 -24.38
N GLU A 713 -2.95 -4.03 -25.69
CA GLU A 713 -3.46 -5.04 -26.63
C GLU A 713 -2.79 -6.41 -26.45
N GLU A 714 -1.59 -6.45 -25.85
CA GLU A 714 -0.87 -7.70 -25.55
C GLU A 714 -1.42 -8.38 -24.26
N HIS A 715 -2.31 -7.73 -23.51
CA HIS A 715 -2.86 -8.30 -22.28
C HIS A 715 -3.87 -9.42 -22.57
N PRO A 716 -3.81 -10.60 -21.91
CA PRO A 716 -4.72 -11.72 -22.18
C PRO A 716 -6.22 -11.37 -22.07
N ASN A 717 -6.56 -10.49 -21.12
CA ASN A 717 -7.92 -10.04 -20.87
C ASN A 717 -8.37 -8.85 -21.75
N TYR A 718 -7.54 -8.35 -22.67
CA TYR A 718 -7.88 -7.23 -23.55
C TYR A 718 -9.18 -7.47 -24.34
N ARG A 719 -9.44 -8.74 -24.72
CA ARG A 719 -10.66 -9.16 -25.43
C ARG A 719 -11.97 -8.85 -24.71
N PHE A 720 -11.94 -8.65 -23.38
CA PHE A 720 -13.12 -8.37 -22.55
C PHE A 720 -13.37 -6.88 -22.32
N THR A 721 -12.70 -6.03 -23.09
CA THR A 721 -12.78 -4.57 -22.96
C THR A 721 -13.48 -3.97 -24.17
N SER A 722 -14.06 -2.77 -24.01
CA SER A 722 -14.76 -2.11 -25.12
C SER A 722 -13.84 -1.80 -26.31
N ASP A 723 -12.55 -1.52 -26.05
CA ASP A 723 -11.52 -1.33 -27.07
C ASP A 723 -11.24 -2.61 -27.88
N GLY A 724 -11.36 -3.80 -27.27
CA GLY A 724 -11.16 -5.09 -27.93
C GLY A 724 -12.43 -5.64 -28.58
N ASN A 725 -13.59 -5.35 -27.97
CA ASN A 725 -14.91 -5.68 -28.49
C ASN A 725 -15.93 -4.64 -27.97
N SER A 726 -16.47 -3.83 -28.87
CA SER A 726 -17.40 -2.73 -28.54
C SER A 726 -18.66 -3.19 -27.79
N ASN A 727 -19.05 -4.46 -27.90
CA ASN A 727 -20.19 -5.02 -27.15
C ASN A 727 -19.95 -5.08 -25.63
N TYR A 728 -18.70 -4.94 -25.19
CA TYR A 728 -18.31 -4.88 -23.78
C TYR A 728 -18.14 -3.46 -23.26
N SER A 729 -18.62 -2.44 -24.00
CA SER A 729 -18.81 -1.10 -23.44
C SER A 729 -19.77 -1.17 -22.26
N TYR A 730 -19.35 -0.59 -21.14
CA TYR A 730 -20.04 -0.70 -19.87
C TYR A 730 -20.64 0.63 -19.45
N GLU A 731 -21.93 0.62 -19.11
CA GLU A 731 -22.59 1.73 -18.45
C GLU A 731 -23.05 1.29 -17.07
N HIS A 732 -22.75 2.09 -16.04
CA HIS A 732 -23.24 1.82 -14.70
C HIS A 732 -24.73 2.14 -14.61
N ASN A 733 -25.51 1.15 -14.18
CA ASN A 733 -26.93 1.32 -13.89
C ASN A 733 -27.12 1.62 -12.41
N ALA A 734 -27.35 2.90 -12.06
CA ALA A 734 -27.70 3.28 -10.70
C ALA A 734 -28.96 2.56 -10.22
N ILE A 735 -28.96 2.16 -8.95
CA ILE A 735 -30.17 1.66 -8.29
C ILE A 735 -31.15 2.81 -8.19
N LYS A 736 -32.37 2.62 -8.71
CA LYS A 736 -33.43 3.61 -8.60
C LYS A 736 -34.08 3.47 -7.23
N HIS A 737 -33.84 4.44 -6.37
CA HIS A 737 -34.54 4.58 -5.09
C HIS A 737 -35.70 5.55 -5.23
N ASP A 738 -36.83 5.21 -4.59
CA ASP A 738 -37.94 6.14 -4.44
C ASP A 738 -37.51 7.27 -3.50
N ARG A 739 -37.83 8.52 -3.84
CA ARG A 739 -37.39 9.68 -3.03
C ARG A 739 -38.04 9.58 -1.65
N PRO A 740 -37.26 9.71 -0.54
CA PRO A 740 -37.82 9.63 0.81
C PRO A 740 -38.84 10.75 1.12
N HIS A 741 -38.72 11.89 0.42
CA HIS A 741 -39.53 13.09 0.61
C HIS A 741 -39.88 13.70 -0.77
N GLY A 742 -41.03 13.35 -1.34
CA GLY A 742 -41.56 14.00 -2.54
C GLY A 742 -42.33 13.08 -3.51
N GLU A 743 -43.64 13.31 -3.55
CA GLU A 743 -44.76 12.68 -4.27
C GLU A 743 -44.53 11.96 -5.61
N ASP A 744 -45.29 10.86 -5.75
CA ASP A 744 -45.63 10.14 -6.99
C ASP A 744 -46.35 11.02 -8.04
N ASN A 745 -45.67 12.01 -8.60
CA ASN A 745 -46.20 12.76 -9.75
C ASN A 745 -45.62 12.25 -11.07
N LYS A 746 -45.93 10.99 -11.42
CA LYS A 746 -45.77 10.45 -12.78
C LYS A 746 -47.03 9.91 -13.46
N ASN A 747 -48.21 10.08 -12.86
CA ASN A 747 -49.47 9.58 -13.48
C ASN A 747 -50.63 10.58 -13.62
N GLU A 748 -50.42 11.90 -13.48
CA GLU A 748 -51.51 12.88 -13.63
C GLU A 748 -51.55 13.69 -14.93
N SER A 749 -50.75 13.38 -15.96
CA SER A 749 -50.85 14.11 -17.24
C SER A 749 -51.99 13.66 -18.18
N LYS A 750 -52.95 12.85 -17.71
CA LYS A 750 -54.09 12.40 -18.55
C LYS A 750 -55.49 12.50 -17.95
N THR A 751 -55.67 12.92 -16.69
CA THR A 751 -56.99 12.87 -16.04
C THR A 751 -57.53 14.22 -15.56
N GLU A 752 -56.81 15.33 -15.75
CA GLU A 752 -57.25 16.66 -15.28
C GLU A 752 -58.23 17.39 -16.22
N LYS A 753 -58.57 16.84 -17.38
CA LYS A 753 -59.59 17.46 -18.28
C LYS A 753 -61.04 17.12 -17.95
N SER A 754 -61.32 16.45 -16.82
CA SER A 754 -62.69 15.94 -16.54
C SER A 754 -63.27 16.25 -15.16
N LYS A 755 -62.61 17.03 -14.31
CA LYS A 755 -63.08 17.30 -12.93
C LYS A 755 -63.10 18.77 -12.50
N GLN A 756 -63.05 19.71 -13.46
CA GLN A 756 -63.23 21.13 -13.17
C GLN A 756 -64.70 21.59 -13.05
N ASP A 757 -65.66 20.66 -13.16
CA ASP A 757 -67.10 20.96 -12.99
C ASP A 757 -67.69 20.14 -11.83
N ALA A 758 -67.35 20.46 -10.57
CA ALA A 758 -68.22 20.15 -9.43
C ALA A 758 -67.76 20.80 -8.10
N ILE A 759 -68.50 21.85 -7.73
CA ILE A 759 -69.08 22.07 -6.40
C ILE A 759 -68.28 22.91 -5.38
N ASN A 760 -68.88 24.08 -5.15
CA ASN A 760 -68.72 25.07 -4.09
C ASN A 760 -69.06 24.59 -2.66
N GLU A 761 -68.49 25.34 -1.71
CA GLU A 761 -69.06 25.85 -0.45
C GLU A 761 -69.37 24.94 0.76
N ASN A 762 -68.98 25.52 1.92
CA ASN A 762 -69.46 25.34 3.31
C ASN A 762 -68.85 24.20 4.14
N THR A 763 -68.09 24.54 5.20
CA THR A 763 -68.64 24.79 6.56
C THR A 763 -67.50 25.04 7.55
N ILE A 764 -67.52 26.19 8.23
CA ILE A 764 -66.73 26.49 9.43
C ILE A 764 -67.44 25.82 10.62
N THR A 765 -66.72 25.03 11.42
CA THR A 765 -67.10 24.72 12.81
C THR A 765 -65.86 24.69 13.69
N GLU A 766 -65.85 25.57 14.69
CA GLU A 766 -64.98 25.57 15.87
C GLU A 766 -65.16 24.27 16.68
N ILE A 767 -64.06 23.60 17.08
CA ILE A 767 -64.02 22.77 18.30
C ILE A 767 -62.64 22.89 18.98
N GLU A 768 -62.70 23.52 20.15
CA GLU A 768 -61.97 23.31 21.42
C GLU A 768 -60.50 22.87 21.45
N ILE A 769 -59.70 23.74 22.07
CA ILE A 769 -58.37 23.51 22.63
C ILE A 769 -58.42 22.41 23.70
N LYS A 770 -57.68 21.32 23.47
CA LYS A 770 -57.14 20.46 24.54
C LYS A 770 -55.71 20.05 24.18
N ASP A 771 -54.79 20.45 25.05
CA ASP A 771 -53.45 19.91 25.22
C ASP A 771 -53.36 19.54 26.73
N PRO A 772 -52.55 18.57 27.22
CA PRO A 772 -51.39 18.01 26.55
C PRO A 772 -51.18 16.50 26.65
N GLY A 773 -50.61 15.95 25.57
CA GLY A 773 -50.07 14.61 25.49
C GLY A 773 -49.15 14.52 24.28
N TYR A 774 -48.00 15.20 24.35
CA TYR A 774 -47.00 15.18 23.29
C TYR A 774 -46.29 13.83 23.27
N ASP A 775 -46.82 12.90 22.47
CA ASP A 775 -46.07 11.77 21.96
C ASP A 775 -45.44 12.18 20.61
N LEU A 776 -44.15 11.91 20.45
CA LEU A 776 -43.33 12.33 19.30
C LEU A 776 -43.77 11.59 18.03
N ASN A 777 -44.81 12.09 17.37
CA ASN A 777 -45.19 11.59 16.06
C ASN A 777 -44.31 12.27 14.98
N GLN A 778 -43.35 11.52 14.45
CA GLN A 778 -42.33 11.96 13.48
C GLN A 778 -42.94 12.59 12.22
N GLU A 779 -44.20 12.27 11.91
CA GLU A 779 -44.95 12.82 10.78
C GLU A 779 -45.33 14.30 10.96
N ASP A 780 -45.57 14.78 12.19
CA ASP A 780 -46.01 16.18 12.42
C ASP A 780 -44.87 17.19 12.31
N ALA A 781 -43.63 16.79 12.58
CA ALA A 781 -42.45 17.64 12.38
C ALA A 781 -42.17 17.84 10.88
N VAL A 782 -42.26 16.77 10.08
CA VAL A 782 -42.13 16.81 8.61
C VAL A 782 -43.28 17.59 7.98
N ARG A 783 -44.50 17.45 8.52
CA ARG A 783 -45.68 18.19 8.05
C ARG A 783 -45.55 19.71 8.28
N ARG A 784 -45.03 20.12 9.44
CA ARG A 784 -44.74 21.54 9.73
C ARG A 784 -43.64 22.14 8.84
N LEU A 785 -42.64 21.33 8.46
CA LEU A 785 -41.61 21.73 7.49
C LEU A 785 -42.21 21.91 6.09
N THR A 786 -43.12 21.03 5.69
CA THR A 786 -43.79 21.06 4.37
C THR A 786 -44.75 22.25 4.26
N ASP A 787 -45.47 22.58 5.34
CA ASP A 787 -46.39 23.73 5.39
C ASP A 787 -45.66 25.09 5.35
N ASN A 788 -44.40 25.15 5.82
CA ASN A 788 -43.57 26.36 5.73
C ASN A 788 -42.85 26.52 4.37
N LEU A 789 -42.66 25.44 3.61
CA LEU A 789 -42.05 25.45 2.27
C LEU A 789 -42.97 26.07 1.20
N ASN A 790 -44.29 25.99 1.37
CA ASN A 790 -45.28 26.54 0.42
C ASN A 790 -45.48 28.08 0.51
N LYS A 791 -44.63 28.81 1.24
CA LYS A 791 -44.76 30.26 1.47
C LYS A 791 -43.77 31.14 0.70
N TYR A 792 -42.89 30.56 -0.12
CA TYR A 792 -42.01 31.33 -0.99
C TYR A 792 -42.52 31.20 -2.44
N ASP A 793 -43.07 32.29 -2.97
CA ASP A 793 -43.53 32.37 -4.34
C ASP A 793 -42.37 32.15 -5.32
N VAL A 794 -42.62 31.30 -6.32
CA VAL A 794 -41.74 31.11 -7.49
C VAL A 794 -41.76 32.41 -8.30
N ILE A 795 -40.61 33.07 -8.42
CA ILE A 795 -40.44 34.19 -9.36
C ILE A 795 -40.61 33.61 -10.77
N SER A 796 -41.61 34.11 -11.52
CA SER A 796 -41.89 33.63 -12.87
C SER A 796 -40.80 34.06 -13.85
N ASP A 797 -40.49 33.18 -14.82
CA ASP A 797 -39.46 33.32 -15.86
C ASP A 797 -39.55 34.58 -16.74
N ASP A 798 -40.59 35.41 -16.60
CA ASP A 798 -40.81 36.63 -17.39
C ASP A 798 -40.03 37.88 -16.87
N GLU A 799 -39.36 37.81 -15.71
CA GLU A 799 -38.57 38.95 -15.15
C GLU A 799 -37.05 38.89 -15.41
N LEU A 800 -36.54 37.88 -16.12
CA LEU A 800 -35.12 37.77 -16.47
C LEU A 800 -34.88 38.05 -17.96
N VAL A 801 -35.00 39.32 -18.37
CA VAL A 801 -34.39 39.79 -19.61
C VAL A 801 -33.57 41.04 -19.32
N VAL A 802 -32.24 40.90 -19.34
CA VAL A 802 -31.33 42.04 -19.54
C VAL A 802 -30.30 41.65 -20.60
N GLU A 803 -30.18 42.51 -21.60
CA GLU A 803 -29.36 42.40 -22.80
C GLU A 803 -27.84 42.44 -22.53
N ASP A 804 -27.11 41.84 -23.47
CA ASP A 804 -25.66 41.72 -23.58
C ASP A 804 -24.81 42.87 -23.00
N GLY A 805 -23.90 42.53 -22.07
CA GLY A 805 -22.79 43.38 -21.66
C GLY A 805 -22.00 42.79 -20.47
N GLU A 806 -20.71 42.53 -20.67
CA GLU A 806 -19.77 42.04 -19.65
C GLU A 806 -19.85 42.88 -18.36
N THR A 807 -20.18 42.25 -17.24
CA THR A 807 -20.24 42.89 -15.92
C THR A 807 -18.97 42.59 -15.13
N SER A 808 -18.34 43.61 -14.56
CA SER A 808 -17.15 43.46 -13.75
C SER A 808 -17.51 43.13 -12.30
N GLU A 809 -16.62 42.45 -11.58
CA GLU A 809 -16.76 42.07 -10.16
C GLU A 809 -17.02 43.27 -9.21
N LYS A 810 -16.84 44.50 -9.73
CA LYS A 810 -17.11 45.74 -9.04
C LYS A 810 -18.61 46.12 -9.05
N ASP A 811 -19.32 45.79 -10.12
CA ASP A 811 -20.73 46.14 -10.30
C ASP A 811 -21.65 45.30 -9.39
N LEU A 812 -21.25 44.06 -9.10
CA LEU A 812 -21.89 43.19 -8.09
C LEU A 812 -21.68 43.74 -6.67
N ASN A 813 -20.48 44.20 -6.34
CA ASN A 813 -20.19 44.77 -5.03
C ASN A 813 -20.88 46.13 -4.79
N ASP A 814 -21.03 46.94 -5.85
CA ASP A 814 -21.77 48.21 -5.78
C ASP A 814 -23.29 47.97 -5.64
N ALA A 815 -23.84 46.92 -6.28
CA ALA A 815 -25.23 46.49 -6.07
C ALA A 815 -25.48 45.93 -4.65
N TYR A 816 -24.48 45.24 -4.06
CA TYR A 816 -24.53 44.83 -2.66
C TYR A 816 -24.46 46.04 -1.70
N ALA A 817 -23.74 47.10 -2.05
CA ALA A 817 -23.63 48.30 -1.21
C ALA A 817 -24.91 49.15 -1.22
N GLU A 818 -25.61 49.24 -2.35
CA GLU A 818 -26.87 50.01 -2.44
C GLU A 818 -28.04 49.38 -1.66
N LEU A 819 -28.01 48.07 -1.40
CA LEU A 819 -29.06 47.39 -0.63
C LEU A 819 -28.98 47.64 0.89
N PHE A 820 -27.85 48.15 1.40
CA PHE A 820 -27.59 48.34 2.84
C PHE A 820 -27.57 49.81 3.30
N LEU A 821 -27.97 50.77 2.46
CA LEU A 821 -28.06 52.18 2.82
C LEU A 821 -29.44 52.76 2.49
N LYS A 822 -30.48 52.30 3.19
CA LYS A 822 -31.66 53.13 3.48
C LYS A 822 -32.14 52.92 4.92
N ASP A 823 -32.34 54.08 5.56
CA ASP A 823 -32.83 54.37 6.91
C ASP A 823 -31.74 54.20 8.01
N ASP A 824 -31.24 55.21 8.72
CA ASP A 824 -31.80 56.51 9.10
C ASP A 824 -30.77 57.66 9.03
N THR A 825 -31.32 58.85 8.84
CA THR A 825 -30.70 60.17 8.75
C THR A 825 -29.94 60.61 10.01
N ASP A 826 -28.74 61.14 9.84
CA ASP A 826 -28.41 62.49 10.33
C ASP A 826 -27.18 63.05 9.59
N GLU A 827 -27.45 63.98 8.67
CA GLU A 827 -26.44 64.83 8.05
C GLU A 827 -25.86 65.79 9.10
N SER A 828 -24.65 65.53 9.57
CA SER A 828 -23.71 66.62 9.85
C SER A 828 -22.26 66.13 9.95
N ASN A 829 -21.39 66.82 9.20
CA ASN A 829 -19.93 66.79 9.24
C ASN A 829 -19.23 65.62 8.52
N ILE A 830 -19.34 65.61 7.19
CA ILE A 830 -18.19 65.29 6.33
C ILE A 830 -17.47 66.59 6.04
N THR A 831 -16.31 66.81 6.68
CA THR A 831 -15.21 67.59 6.08
C THR A 831 -13.90 67.23 6.77
N GLU A 832 -12.92 66.87 5.94
CA GLU A 832 -11.48 66.79 6.23
C GLU A 832 -11.08 65.65 7.20
N ILE A 833 -10.27 64.68 6.81
CA ILE A 833 -8.82 64.85 6.66
C ILE A 833 -8.27 63.73 5.77
N GLN A 834 -7.63 64.14 4.67
CA GLN A 834 -6.58 63.37 4.02
C GLN A 834 -5.23 63.81 4.58
N LYS A 835 -4.30 62.84 4.70
CA LYS A 835 -2.83 62.92 4.72
C LYS A 835 -2.09 63.04 6.06
N LYS A 836 -1.17 62.07 6.19
CA LYS A 836 0.24 62.10 6.66
C LYS A 836 0.55 61.52 8.04
N ASP A 837 1.47 60.56 7.97
CA ASP A 837 2.46 60.13 8.96
C ASP A 837 2.89 61.24 9.92
N ASP A 838 2.91 60.92 11.21
CA ASP A 838 4.14 60.77 12.02
C ASP A 838 3.74 60.40 13.45
N GLY A 839 4.62 59.66 14.15
CA GLY A 839 4.24 58.79 15.26
C GLY A 839 3.93 59.44 16.61
N TYR A 840 3.44 58.64 17.55
CA TYR A 840 3.82 58.68 18.97
C TYR A 840 3.43 57.36 19.66
N SER A 841 4.31 56.96 20.57
CA SER A 841 4.29 55.79 21.43
C SER A 841 3.34 55.94 22.63
N LEU A 842 3.28 54.86 23.44
CA LEU A 842 2.60 54.64 24.73
C LEU A 842 1.19 54.05 24.55
N ASP A 843 0.86 52.82 24.96
CA ASP A 843 1.21 52.19 26.23
C ASP A 843 1.11 50.64 26.10
N GLN A 844 2.21 49.97 25.73
CA GLN A 844 2.27 48.50 25.63
C GLN A 844 2.52 47.82 26.99
N GLU A 845 2.85 48.56 28.04
CA GLU A 845 3.02 47.99 29.38
C GLU A 845 1.67 47.76 30.09
N ALA A 846 0.66 48.59 29.82
CA ALA A 846 -0.69 48.39 30.37
C ALA A 846 -1.44 47.22 29.70
N ALA A 847 -1.19 46.95 28.42
CA ALA A 847 -1.74 45.80 27.70
C ALA A 847 -1.04 44.50 28.09
N ALA A 848 0.29 44.52 28.28
CA ALA A 848 1.05 43.36 28.75
C ALA A 848 0.70 42.98 30.21
N ARG A 849 0.46 43.97 31.09
CA ARG A 849 0.01 43.69 32.47
C ARG A 849 -1.40 43.08 32.53
N ARG A 850 -2.32 43.50 31.65
CA ARG A 850 -3.67 42.91 31.54
C ARG A 850 -3.68 41.52 30.89
N LEU A 851 -2.69 41.21 30.06
CA LEU A 851 -2.48 39.87 29.50
C LEU A 851 -1.79 38.93 30.52
N ALA A 852 -0.89 39.44 31.36
CA ALA A 852 -0.22 38.67 32.41
C ALA A 852 -1.16 38.31 33.59
N GLU A 853 -2.16 39.14 33.90
CA GLU A 853 -3.12 38.86 34.99
C GLU A 853 -4.14 37.76 34.66
N ASN A 854 -4.38 37.44 33.38
CA ASN A 854 -5.35 36.42 32.97
C ASN A 854 -4.75 35.01 32.74
N PHE A 855 -3.43 34.85 32.82
CA PHE A 855 -2.75 33.56 32.64
C PHE A 855 -2.47 32.80 33.95
N ASN A 856 -2.89 33.32 35.11
CA ASN A 856 -2.53 32.77 36.42
C ASN A 856 -3.62 31.90 37.07
N LYS A 857 -4.08 30.88 36.34
CA LYS A 857 -4.71 29.69 36.91
C LYS A 857 -4.27 28.50 36.04
N TYR A 858 -3.46 27.63 36.64
CA TYR A 858 -2.90 26.34 36.19
C TYR A 858 -1.37 26.40 36.19
N ASP A 859 -0.78 25.65 37.14
CA ASP A 859 0.65 25.53 37.37
C ASP A 859 1.35 24.95 36.13
N VAL A 860 2.13 25.79 35.44
CA VAL A 860 3.08 25.41 34.40
C VAL A 860 4.47 25.43 35.04
N ILE A 861 5.22 24.34 34.86
CA ILE A 861 6.63 24.23 35.26
C ILE A 861 7.41 25.34 34.54
N SER A 862 8.19 26.13 35.28
CA SER A 862 8.84 27.36 34.82
C SER A 862 10.05 27.12 33.91
N ASP A 863 10.19 27.95 32.88
CA ASP A 863 11.26 28.03 31.85
C ASP A 863 12.69 28.37 32.38
N ASP A 864 12.96 28.26 33.69
CA ASP A 864 14.26 28.58 34.27
C ASP A 864 15.20 27.35 34.47
N GLU A 865 14.82 26.15 34.00
CA GLU A 865 15.68 24.93 34.04
C GLU A 865 16.25 24.49 32.68
N LEU A 866 16.11 25.27 31.59
CA LEU A 866 16.62 24.91 30.25
C LEU A 866 17.55 25.96 29.63
N MET A 867 18.48 26.49 30.44
CA MET A 867 19.65 27.20 29.91
C MET A 867 20.83 26.23 29.86
N VAL A 868 21.08 25.63 28.69
CA VAL A 868 22.39 25.03 28.34
C VAL A 868 22.96 25.79 27.15
N GLU A 869 24.15 26.34 27.36
CA GLU A 869 24.96 27.10 26.40
C GLU A 869 25.40 26.25 25.19
N ASP A 870 25.61 26.94 24.06
CA ASP A 870 26.21 26.51 22.80
C ASP A 870 27.06 25.22 22.84
N GLY A 871 26.56 24.15 22.22
CA GLY A 871 27.30 22.91 21.94
C GLY A 871 26.46 21.90 21.15
N GLU A 872 27.07 21.26 20.14
CA GLU A 872 26.47 20.28 19.23
C GLU A 872 25.61 19.22 19.96
N THR A 873 24.38 19.01 19.51
CA THR A 873 23.45 18.00 20.03
C THR A 873 23.09 17.03 18.91
N SER A 874 23.22 15.72 19.15
CA SER A 874 22.95 14.63 18.20
C SER A 874 21.48 14.21 18.19
N GLU A 875 21.04 13.55 17.10
CA GLU A 875 19.68 13.02 16.89
C GLU A 875 19.14 12.11 18.00
N GLU A 876 19.96 11.62 18.93
CA GLU A 876 19.55 10.78 20.06
C GLU A 876 18.81 11.55 21.17
N ASP A 877 19.20 12.81 21.46
CA ASP A 877 18.63 13.56 22.60
C ASP A 877 17.19 14.08 22.33
N LEU A 878 16.75 14.08 21.07
CA LEU A 878 15.38 14.45 20.67
C LEU A 878 14.40 13.28 20.79
N ASN A 879 14.86 12.03 20.74
CA ASN A 879 13.98 10.86 20.84
C ASN A 879 13.57 10.56 22.29
N ASP A 880 14.44 10.84 23.26
CA ASP A 880 14.15 10.62 24.69
C ASP A 880 13.08 11.58 25.22
N ALA A 881 13.03 12.82 24.72
CA ALA A 881 11.99 13.79 25.07
C ALA A 881 10.61 13.43 24.46
N TYR A 882 10.58 12.68 23.35
CA TYR A 882 9.35 12.16 22.75
C TYR A 882 8.84 10.90 23.47
N ALA A 883 9.72 10.07 24.03
CA ALA A 883 9.33 8.86 24.77
C ALA A 883 8.61 9.16 26.10
N GLU A 884 9.00 10.23 26.82
CA GLU A 884 8.36 10.60 28.09
C GLU A 884 6.93 11.17 27.93
N LEU A 885 6.56 11.69 26.75
CA LEU A 885 5.20 12.18 26.49
C LEU A 885 4.19 11.05 26.21
N PHE A 886 4.64 9.86 25.82
CA PHE A 886 3.77 8.71 25.52
C PHE A 886 3.46 7.82 26.73
N LEU A 887 4.15 7.98 27.86
CA LEU A 887 3.98 7.12 29.06
C LEU A 887 2.97 7.65 30.10
N LYS A 888 2.25 8.75 29.82
CA LYS A 888 1.32 9.36 30.79
C LYS A 888 -0.16 9.03 30.63
N ASP A 889 -0.61 8.44 29.52
CA ASP A 889 -2.05 8.15 29.30
C ASP A 889 -2.44 6.66 29.33
N GLU A 890 -1.52 5.72 29.61
CA GLU A 890 -1.84 4.27 29.68
C GLU A 890 -2.24 3.76 31.08
N LYS A 891 -2.55 4.64 32.04
CA LYS A 891 -2.91 4.24 33.42
C LYS A 891 -4.26 4.79 33.89
N GLU A 892 -5.32 4.57 33.14
CA GLU A 892 -6.69 4.59 33.71
C GLU A 892 -7.68 3.94 32.73
N ASP A 893 -7.79 2.60 32.75
CA ASP A 893 -9.05 1.86 32.47
C ASP A 893 -8.87 0.33 32.48
N PHE A 894 -8.29 -0.20 33.54
CA PHE A 894 -8.39 -1.62 33.88
C PHE A 894 -9.06 -1.78 35.24
N LEU A 895 -10.40 -1.67 35.29
CA LEU A 895 -11.20 -2.27 36.37
C LEU A 895 -12.71 -2.14 36.08
N LYS A 896 -13.31 -3.20 35.52
CA LYS A 896 -14.61 -3.81 35.93
C LYS A 896 -15.14 -4.78 34.87
N VAL A 897 -14.90 -6.08 35.06
CA VAL A 897 -15.88 -7.11 34.62
C VAL A 897 -15.92 -8.23 35.66
N THR A 898 -17.11 -8.47 36.20
CA THR A 898 -17.45 -9.50 37.17
C THR A 898 -17.49 -10.89 36.50
N PRO A 899 -17.12 -11.99 37.18
CA PRO A 899 -17.11 -13.33 36.57
C PRO A 899 -18.52 -13.93 36.51
N ILE A 900 -18.94 -14.41 35.34
CA ILE A 900 -20.10 -15.30 35.20
C ILE A 900 -19.58 -16.73 35.08
N ASP A 901 -19.47 -17.41 36.23
CA ASP A 901 -19.50 -18.86 36.30
C ASP A 901 -20.87 -19.30 36.81
N LYS A 902 -21.65 -19.88 35.89
CA LYS A 902 -22.62 -20.97 36.06
C LYS A 902 -23.63 -20.91 34.90
N LEU A 903 -23.58 -21.90 34.01
CA LEU A 903 -24.72 -22.80 33.76
C LEU A 903 -24.28 -23.97 32.88
N GLN A 904 -24.68 -25.15 33.33
CA GLN A 904 -24.42 -26.48 32.82
C GLN A 904 -25.05 -26.76 31.44
N GLU A 905 -24.40 -27.67 30.71
CA GLU A 905 -24.97 -28.70 29.81
C GLU A 905 -26.38 -28.49 29.23
N LYS A 906 -26.49 -28.34 27.90
CA LYS A 906 -27.24 -29.27 27.02
C LYS A 906 -27.23 -28.89 25.52
N GLU A 907 -27.09 -29.95 24.73
CA GLU A 907 -27.60 -30.19 23.37
C GLU A 907 -26.95 -29.55 22.13
N VAL A 908 -26.73 -30.45 21.17
CA VAL A 908 -26.07 -30.36 19.88
C VAL A 908 -26.82 -29.43 18.92
N THR A 909 -26.13 -28.43 18.35
CA THR A 909 -26.51 -27.80 17.08
C THR A 909 -25.24 -27.49 16.29
N ALA A 910 -25.20 -27.96 15.03
CA ALA A 910 -24.03 -27.95 14.16
C ALA A 910 -23.41 -26.54 14.02
N SER A 911 -22.08 -26.48 14.02
CA SER A 911 -21.36 -25.21 13.93
C SER A 911 -21.45 -24.64 12.52
N LYS A 912 -21.58 -23.31 12.41
CA LYS A 912 -21.58 -22.50 11.18
C LYS A 912 -20.43 -22.87 10.22
N ARG A 913 -19.31 -23.35 10.77
CA ARG A 913 -18.10 -23.79 10.08
C ARG A 913 -18.31 -25.06 9.22
N GLU A 914 -19.17 -25.98 9.65
CA GLU A 914 -19.46 -27.21 8.90
C GLU A 914 -20.39 -26.93 7.70
N ILE A 915 -21.29 -25.96 7.85
CA ILE A 915 -22.17 -25.49 6.76
C ILE A 915 -21.37 -24.75 5.68
N ASP A 916 -20.36 -23.97 6.08
CA ASP A 916 -19.50 -23.24 5.14
C ASP A 916 -18.55 -24.18 4.36
N ILE A 917 -18.08 -25.26 4.99
CA ILE A 917 -17.28 -26.30 4.32
C ILE A 917 -18.12 -27.06 3.27
N ILE A 918 -19.38 -27.38 3.58
CA ILE A 918 -20.29 -28.05 2.65
C ILE A 918 -20.65 -27.13 1.46
N LYS A 919 -20.86 -25.83 1.70
CA LYS A 919 -21.07 -24.84 0.63
C LYS A 919 -19.84 -24.67 -0.26
N SER A 920 -18.64 -24.67 0.33
CA SER A 920 -17.37 -24.56 -0.40
C SER A 920 -17.07 -25.79 -1.27
N LEU A 921 -17.41 -26.99 -0.78
CA LEU A 921 -17.29 -28.23 -1.54
C LEU A 921 -18.31 -28.32 -2.67
N SER A 922 -19.54 -27.84 -2.46
CA SER A 922 -20.55 -27.75 -3.51
C SER A 922 -20.18 -26.75 -4.62
N PHE A 923 -19.45 -25.69 -4.26
CA PHE A 923 -18.94 -24.69 -5.22
C PHE A 923 -17.77 -25.24 -6.06
N MET A 924 -16.85 -26.01 -5.44
CA MET A 924 -15.75 -26.66 -6.16
C MET A 924 -16.22 -27.73 -7.16
N VAL A 925 -17.27 -28.50 -6.84
CA VAL A 925 -17.80 -29.53 -7.74
C VAL A 925 -18.53 -28.94 -8.95
N HIS A 926 -19.05 -27.70 -8.87
CA HIS A 926 -19.65 -27.02 -10.02
C HIS A 926 -18.61 -26.47 -11.00
N ASN A 927 -17.44 -26.03 -10.51
CA ASN A 927 -16.40 -25.39 -11.35
C ASN A 927 -15.45 -26.38 -12.06
N ILE A 928 -15.59 -27.70 -11.84
CA ILE A 928 -14.78 -28.73 -12.53
C ILE A 928 -15.42 -29.15 -13.86
N LYS A 929 -16.68 -28.76 -14.13
CA LYS A 929 -17.38 -29.12 -15.38
C LYS A 929 -17.10 -28.22 -16.58
N ASP A 930 -16.39 -27.10 -16.42
CA ASP A 930 -16.22 -26.09 -17.48
C ASP A 930 -14.76 -25.94 -17.99
N LEU A 931 -13.94 -26.99 -17.88
CA LEU A 931 -12.62 -27.04 -18.53
C LEU A 931 -12.72 -27.68 -19.92
N ASP A 932 -13.31 -26.96 -20.88
CA ASP A 932 -13.19 -27.25 -22.30
C ASP A 932 -12.06 -26.40 -22.93
N PHE A 933 -11.04 -27.07 -23.46
CA PHE A 933 -10.16 -26.52 -24.48
C PHE A 933 -9.71 -27.66 -25.40
N ILE A 934 -10.51 -27.91 -26.44
CA ILE A 934 -10.09 -28.55 -27.70
C ILE A 934 -10.33 -27.49 -28.79
N PRO A 935 -9.39 -27.20 -29.70
CA PRO A 935 -9.62 -26.29 -30.82
C PRO A 935 -10.61 -26.90 -31.83
N ASP A 936 -11.62 -26.12 -32.26
CA ASP A 936 -12.75 -26.55 -33.10
C ASP A 936 -12.41 -26.92 -34.57
N ASP A 937 -11.13 -26.97 -34.98
CA ASP A 937 -10.78 -27.10 -36.42
C ASP A 937 -10.22 -28.47 -36.84
N GLU A 938 -10.17 -29.47 -35.95
CA GLU A 938 -9.85 -30.86 -36.33
C GLU A 938 -10.82 -31.84 -35.66
N LEU A 939 -12.00 -32.06 -36.25
CA LEU A 939 -12.79 -33.30 -36.17
C LEU A 939 -14.03 -33.18 -37.07
N VAL A 940 -13.84 -33.40 -38.36
CA VAL A 940 -14.94 -33.88 -39.22
C VAL A 940 -14.78 -35.40 -39.28
N VAL A 941 -15.76 -36.16 -38.78
CA VAL A 941 -16.42 -37.31 -39.45
C VAL A 941 -17.40 -38.00 -38.47
N GLU A 942 -18.68 -37.92 -38.88
CA GLU A 942 -19.80 -38.88 -38.87
C GLU A 942 -19.95 -39.94 -37.76
N ASP A 943 -21.09 -39.82 -37.05
CA ASP A 943 -21.97 -40.85 -36.49
C ASP A 943 -21.37 -42.25 -36.19
N GLY A 944 -20.93 -42.43 -34.95
CA GLY A 944 -20.70 -43.75 -34.35
C GLY A 944 -20.11 -43.64 -32.95
N GLU A 945 -20.73 -44.30 -31.96
CA GLU A 945 -20.31 -44.31 -30.54
C GLU A 945 -18.83 -44.74 -30.38
N THR A 946 -17.99 -43.84 -29.87
CA THR A 946 -16.59 -44.10 -29.52
C THR A 946 -16.49 -44.73 -28.14
N SER A 947 -15.67 -45.79 -28.01
CA SER A 947 -15.52 -46.54 -26.77
C SER A 947 -14.37 -46.03 -25.91
N GLU A 948 -14.42 -46.27 -24.60
CA GLU A 948 -13.38 -45.90 -23.61
C GLU A 948 -11.98 -46.48 -23.95
N SER A 949 -11.93 -47.50 -24.82
CA SER A 949 -10.71 -48.06 -25.40
C SER A 949 -9.99 -47.08 -26.32
N ASP A 950 -10.73 -46.32 -27.13
CA ASP A 950 -10.19 -45.44 -28.17
C ASP A 950 -9.57 -44.16 -27.56
N ILE A 951 -10.13 -43.70 -26.43
CA ILE A 951 -9.62 -42.58 -25.63
C ILE A 951 -8.29 -42.94 -24.96
N ASN A 952 -8.17 -44.17 -24.45
CA ASN A 952 -6.95 -44.64 -23.79
C ASN A 952 -5.81 -44.88 -24.81
N GLU A 953 -6.12 -45.28 -26.04
CA GLU A 953 -5.12 -45.43 -27.10
C GLU A 953 -4.62 -44.06 -27.61
N ALA A 954 -5.49 -43.04 -27.67
CA ALA A 954 -5.10 -41.66 -27.98
C ALA A 954 -4.21 -41.06 -26.87
N TYR A 955 -4.52 -41.33 -25.60
CA TYR A 955 -3.69 -40.92 -24.46
C TYR A 955 -2.32 -41.60 -24.44
N ALA A 956 -2.24 -42.87 -24.86
CA ALA A 956 -0.99 -43.60 -24.95
C ALA A 956 -0.06 -43.06 -26.06
N ARG A 957 -0.63 -42.63 -27.20
CA ARG A 957 0.16 -42.01 -28.29
C ARG A 957 0.71 -40.62 -27.92
N LEU A 958 -0.05 -39.84 -27.14
CA LEU A 958 0.39 -38.53 -26.62
C LEU A 958 1.54 -38.62 -25.60
N LEU A 959 1.66 -39.75 -24.90
CA LEU A 959 2.75 -39.99 -23.94
C LEU A 959 4.06 -40.45 -24.62
N ASP A 960 3.98 -41.05 -25.82
CA ASP A 960 5.15 -41.54 -26.57
C ASP A 960 5.87 -40.43 -27.38
N GLU A 961 5.22 -39.30 -27.65
CA GLU A 961 5.83 -38.17 -28.40
C GLU A 961 6.56 -37.13 -27.53
N THR A 962 6.65 -37.33 -26.21
CA THR A 962 7.38 -36.41 -25.29
C THR A 962 8.69 -36.96 -24.75
N SER A 963 9.17 -38.09 -25.28
CA SER A 963 10.44 -38.71 -24.87
C SER A 963 11.48 -38.68 -26.00
N GLU A 964 12.01 -37.51 -26.33
CA GLU A 964 13.32 -37.37 -26.98
C GLU A 964 13.77 -35.89 -26.92
N GLU A 965 14.49 -35.53 -25.87
CA GLU A 965 15.57 -34.53 -25.93
C GLU A 965 16.50 -34.71 -24.72
N ASP A 966 17.74 -35.11 -25.03
CA ASP A 966 18.80 -35.54 -24.12
C ASP A 966 19.23 -34.45 -23.12
N PHE A 967 19.19 -34.78 -21.82
CA PHE A 967 19.93 -34.05 -20.79
C PHE A 967 21.21 -34.84 -20.46
N VAL A 968 22.34 -34.37 -21.02
CA VAL A 968 23.68 -34.86 -20.70
C VAL A 968 24.01 -34.44 -19.26
N MET A 969 24.25 -35.43 -18.40
CA MET A 969 24.82 -35.30 -17.07
C MET A 969 26.32 -35.55 -17.17
N ASP A 970 27.16 -34.57 -16.84
CA ASP A 970 28.56 -34.80 -16.45
C ASP A 970 28.97 -33.77 -15.36
N ASP A 971 29.45 -34.33 -14.24
CA ASP A 971 30.39 -33.82 -13.23
C ASP A 971 30.13 -32.49 -12.48
N GLU A 972 29.38 -32.57 -11.37
CA GLU A 972 29.37 -31.55 -10.29
C GLU A 972 29.52 -32.18 -8.87
N GLU A 973 30.37 -33.21 -8.70
CA GLU A 973 30.71 -33.71 -7.35
C GLU A 973 31.95 -33.01 -6.75
N ASP A 974 32.87 -32.51 -7.57
CA ASP A 974 34.10 -31.84 -7.09
C ASP A 974 33.93 -30.36 -6.71
N SER A 975 32.82 -29.71 -7.09
CA SER A 975 32.56 -28.29 -6.79
C SER A 975 32.07 -28.05 -5.36
N LEU A 976 31.53 -29.07 -4.68
CA LEU A 976 30.93 -28.94 -3.34
C LEU A 976 31.96 -29.15 -2.22
N GLU A 977 32.95 -30.03 -2.42
CA GLU A 977 34.04 -30.22 -1.46
C GLU A 977 35.00 -29.03 -1.42
N GLN A 978 35.23 -28.36 -2.56
CA GLN A 978 36.08 -27.16 -2.60
C GLN A 978 35.41 -25.96 -1.90
N LEU A 979 34.09 -25.81 -2.07
CA LEU A 979 33.31 -24.73 -1.45
C LEU A 979 33.13 -24.92 0.06
N LEU A 980 33.15 -26.17 0.53
CA LEU A 980 33.17 -26.52 1.96
C LEU A 980 34.55 -26.28 2.60
N LYS A 981 35.64 -26.54 1.88
CA LYS A 981 37.01 -26.23 2.32
C LYS A 981 37.26 -24.73 2.43
N ASP A 982 36.78 -23.96 1.46
CA ASP A 982 36.93 -22.50 1.44
C ASP A 982 36.12 -21.83 2.58
N LEU A 983 34.98 -22.43 2.97
CA LEU A 983 34.17 -21.99 4.12
C LEU A 983 34.77 -22.38 5.48
N GLU A 984 35.59 -23.43 5.55
CA GLU A 984 36.30 -23.84 6.78
C GLU A 984 37.58 -23.02 7.01
N GLU A 985 38.20 -22.45 5.97
CA GLU A 985 39.38 -21.57 6.10
C GLU A 985 39.04 -20.10 6.44
N GLU A 986 37.82 -19.62 6.17
CA GLU A 986 37.41 -18.24 6.49
C GLU A 986 36.92 -18.02 7.94
N LEU A 987 36.75 -19.08 8.73
CA LEU A 987 36.32 -19.02 10.13
C LEU A 987 37.49 -19.22 11.10
N ASP A 988 38.50 -18.34 11.05
CA ASP A 988 39.51 -18.23 12.12
C ASP A 988 38.95 -17.39 13.28
N LEU A 989 38.70 -18.08 14.39
CA LEU A 989 38.22 -17.59 15.68
C LEU A 989 39.26 -16.69 16.37
N LYS A 990 39.32 -15.39 16.06
CA LYS A 990 39.99 -14.38 16.92
C LYS A 990 39.39 -12.99 16.83
N SER A 991 38.28 -12.77 17.55
CA SER A 991 37.97 -11.53 18.30
C SER A 991 36.51 -11.55 18.76
N ILE A 992 36.20 -12.37 19.76
CA ILE A 992 35.01 -12.19 20.61
C ILE A 992 35.59 -11.87 21.99
N ASP A 993 35.85 -10.59 22.23
CA ASP A 993 36.13 -9.97 23.53
C ASP A 993 36.22 -8.45 23.33
N ALA A 994 35.09 -7.81 23.02
CA ALA A 994 34.81 -6.38 23.22
C ALA A 994 33.39 -6.09 22.69
N ILE A 995 32.68 -5.18 23.35
CA ILE A 995 31.28 -4.79 23.13
C ILE A 995 30.29 -5.70 23.89
N THR A 996 30.51 -5.77 25.20
CA THR A 996 29.45 -5.47 26.15
C THR A 996 29.23 -3.95 26.18
N GLU A 997 27.99 -3.57 26.48
CA GLU A 997 27.50 -2.23 26.86
C GLU A 997 26.77 -1.45 25.76
N ASN A 998 25.46 -1.39 26.00
CA ASN A 998 24.48 -0.34 25.77
C ASN A 998 23.31 -0.66 24.83
N ASP A 999 22.15 -0.49 25.47
CA ASP A 999 20.79 -0.26 24.98
C ASP A 999 19.95 -1.50 24.65
N GLU A 1000 19.56 -2.14 25.75
CA GLU A 1000 18.19 -2.63 25.97
C GLU A 1000 17.24 -1.44 26.07
N ASP A 1001 16.45 -1.18 25.04
CA ASP A 1001 15.05 -0.74 25.13
C ASP A 1001 14.36 -1.00 23.76
N ASP A 1002 13.06 -1.28 23.77
CA ASP A 1002 12.17 -1.75 22.67
C ASP A 1002 12.19 -3.25 22.27
N ILE A 1003 11.63 -4.10 23.14
CA ILE A 1003 10.60 -5.12 22.82
C ILE A 1003 9.60 -5.13 23.96
#